data_AF-A0A6N2MDA8-F1
#
_entry.id   AF-A0A6N2MDA8-F1
#
_cell.length_a   1.000
_cell.length_b   1.000
_cell.length_c   1.000
_cell.angle_alpha   90.00
_cell.angle_beta   90.00
_cell.angle_gamma   90.00
#
_symmetry.space_group_name_H-M   'P 1'
#
loop_
_entity.id
_entity.type
_entity.pdbx_description
1 polymer ?
#
loop_
_entity_poly.entity_id
_entity_poly.type
_entity_poly.pdbx_seq_one_letter_code
_entity_poly.pdbx_strand_id
1 'polypeptide(L)'
;MKSSSKPERHRFILSSLLFIFFLCVLITINGIRYDSVLRFGRCALDNAPSQSPASSSSDSSLAVNSSASTDIRILIGILTLPDQYQRRHFLRLIYGTQSPAGAQVDVKFVFCNLTKEDQKVLVALEIMRYDDIIILDCKENMNKGKTYTYFSSLPEMLNDTDRPYPPYHYVMKTDDDTYFRLDNLVESLKPLPREDLYYGYVIPCRSMDPFVHYMSGMGYMISWDIVEWIRESPIPKNHLEGPEDKVFGDWIREGHRAKNRYNAKWSMYNFPEPPTQCTHELWPDTIAVHLLKNQEKWIQTLTYFNCPVFDLGLPRLALIWSLLDKCSIHNKISPLLSLHVYNLSPDSSAAAAAAAAKVIGNVGVFHFSSSSCLLKPAPFSDIGKRAKDLLTKDYNYDHKFTLSILSSTGMGFTATGLKKDEFFFGDISTLYKSENTVVDVKVDTYSIVSTKVTVNDIFPSTKAALSFKIPDHKSGKLDVQYLHHHAAIESSIGLNPNPLLELSAAIGSNNLSVGSEVGFDTASSSFVKCNAGIGLNKPDFSAALLLMDKGQTLKASYVHSVNPLHSVAAEMTHGLSSSESSFTIGSSHVVDPFTVVKTRFSDNGKAAMLCQHEWRPKSLITFSAEYDSKATHAAAPKFGLALALKP
;
A
#
# COMPACT_ATOMS: atom_id res chain seq x y z
N MET A 1 39.57 9.91 -54.42
CA MET A 1 38.16 10.33 -54.60
C MET A 1 37.26 9.32 -53.91
N LYS A 2 36.39 9.81 -53.03
CA LYS A 2 35.38 9.03 -52.28
C LYS A 2 34.28 8.51 -53.21
N SER A 3 33.75 7.34 -52.90
CA SER A 3 32.36 6.96 -53.20
C SER A 3 31.83 6.15 -52.01
N SER A 4 30.72 6.62 -51.45
CA SER A 4 30.08 6.18 -50.20
C SER A 4 28.95 5.22 -50.50
N SER A 5 28.93 4.07 -49.83
CA SER A 5 27.79 3.14 -49.78
C SER A 5 27.01 3.32 -48.49
N LYS A 6 25.75 3.77 -48.58
CA LYS A 6 24.70 3.59 -47.54
C LYS A 6 23.99 2.26 -47.82
N PRO A 7 23.96 1.31 -46.87
CA PRO A 7 22.67 0.68 -46.52
C PRO A 7 22.61 0.15 -45.07
N GLU A 8 22.66 0.99 -44.02
CA GLU A 8 22.39 0.50 -42.64
C GLU A 8 21.34 1.30 -41.85
N ARG A 9 21.07 2.56 -42.22
CA ARG A 9 20.05 3.38 -41.55
C ARG A 9 18.61 2.89 -41.77
N HIS A 10 18.36 2.18 -42.87
CA HIS A 10 17.01 1.72 -43.23
C HIS A 10 16.59 0.43 -42.50
N ARG A 11 17.53 -0.42 -42.08
CA ARG A 11 17.23 -1.67 -41.34
C ARG A 11 16.87 -1.41 -39.88
N PHE A 12 17.47 -0.40 -39.27
CA PHE A 12 17.16 -0.02 -37.87
C PHE A 12 15.78 0.66 -37.77
N ILE A 13 15.46 1.57 -38.70
CA ILE A 13 14.14 2.24 -38.73
C ILE A 13 13.01 1.22 -39.00
N LEU A 14 13.24 0.23 -39.88
CA LEU A 14 12.23 -0.80 -40.16
C LEU A 14 12.01 -1.75 -38.98
N SER A 15 13.07 -2.10 -38.23
CA SER A 15 12.99 -2.93 -37.02
C SER A 15 12.30 -2.19 -35.86
N SER A 16 12.62 -0.90 -35.66
CA SER A 16 11.96 -0.05 -34.66
C SER A 16 10.48 0.19 -35.00
N LEU A 17 10.13 0.37 -36.28
CA LEU A 17 8.74 0.53 -36.71
C LEU A 17 7.94 -0.78 -36.63
N LEU A 18 8.54 -1.94 -36.89
CA LEU A 18 7.91 -3.25 -36.70
C LEU A 18 7.63 -3.54 -35.22
N PHE A 19 8.54 -3.15 -34.33
CA PHE A 19 8.35 -3.30 -32.89
C PHE A 19 7.27 -2.34 -32.34
N ILE A 20 7.24 -1.08 -32.81
CA ILE A 20 6.19 -0.11 -32.46
C ILE A 20 4.84 -0.54 -33.04
N PHE A 21 4.80 -1.07 -34.26
CA PHE A 21 3.57 -1.61 -34.87
C PHE A 21 3.06 -2.83 -34.10
N PHE A 22 3.93 -3.74 -33.66
CA PHE A 22 3.56 -4.88 -32.82
C PHE A 22 3.00 -4.45 -31.45
N LEU A 23 3.57 -3.40 -30.85
CA LEU A 23 3.05 -2.75 -29.64
C LEU A 23 1.70 -2.05 -29.88
N CYS A 24 1.52 -1.35 -31.01
CA CYS A 24 0.25 -0.72 -31.39
C CYS A 24 -0.86 -1.75 -31.71
N VAL A 25 -0.51 -2.90 -32.28
CA VAL A 25 -1.44 -4.02 -32.51
C VAL A 25 -1.86 -4.68 -31.18
N LEU A 26 -0.93 -4.85 -30.23
CA LEU A 26 -1.25 -5.30 -28.87
C LEU A 26 -2.14 -4.30 -28.10
N ILE A 27 -1.97 -3.00 -28.33
CA ILE A 27 -2.81 -1.94 -27.73
C ILE A 27 -4.20 -1.88 -28.38
N THR A 28 -4.30 -2.09 -29.69
CA THR A 28 -5.60 -2.10 -30.40
C THR A 28 -6.38 -3.39 -30.18
N ILE A 29 -5.74 -4.53 -29.93
CA ILE A 29 -6.42 -5.78 -29.54
C ILE A 29 -7.05 -5.67 -28.15
N ASN A 30 -6.47 -4.88 -27.23
CA ASN A 30 -7.10 -4.52 -25.95
C ASN A 30 -8.01 -3.26 -26.03
N GLY A 31 -8.08 -2.61 -27.19
CA GLY A 31 -8.97 -1.49 -27.48
C GLY A 31 -10.28 -1.88 -28.18
N ILE A 32 -10.37 -3.09 -28.76
CA ILE A 32 -11.59 -3.60 -29.39
C ILE A 32 -12.38 -4.42 -28.37
N ARG A 33 -12.90 -3.75 -27.33
CA ARG A 33 -14.14 -4.18 -26.65
C ARG A 33 -14.85 -3.07 -25.85
N TYR A 34 -14.62 -1.80 -26.18
CA TYR A 34 -15.27 -0.67 -25.51
C TYR A 34 -15.59 0.51 -26.44
N ASP A 35 -16.01 0.25 -27.68
CA ASP A 35 -16.50 1.31 -28.59
C ASP A 35 -17.80 0.96 -29.34
N SER A 36 -18.71 0.25 -28.65
CA SER A 36 -20.07 0.01 -29.13
C SER A 36 -21.16 0.45 -28.15
N VAL A 37 -20.83 1.18 -27.07
CA VAL A 37 -21.82 1.55 -26.03
C VAL A 37 -21.87 3.05 -25.69
N LEU A 38 -20.97 3.90 -26.22
CA LEU A 38 -21.01 5.36 -25.94
C LEU A 38 -21.44 6.25 -27.11
N ARG A 39 -22.18 5.68 -28.07
CA ARG A 39 -23.04 6.45 -28.99
C ARG A 39 -24.49 6.47 -28.49
N PHE A 40 -24.75 7.09 -27.34
CA PHE A 40 -26.07 7.66 -27.01
C PHE A 40 -25.91 8.54 -25.78
N GLY A 41 -25.71 9.85 -25.98
CA GLY A 41 -25.59 10.78 -24.85
C GLY A 41 -24.88 12.09 -25.13
N ARG A 42 -25.12 12.72 -26.28
CA ARG A 42 -24.89 14.17 -26.43
C ARG A 42 -26.03 14.77 -27.22
N CYS A 43 -26.99 15.32 -26.50
CA CYS A 43 -27.75 16.52 -26.88
C CYS A 43 -28.27 17.15 -25.58
N ALA A 44 -28.25 18.48 -25.55
CA ALA A 44 -28.76 19.39 -24.53
C ALA A 44 -27.83 19.72 -23.35
N LEU A 45 -26.89 20.66 -23.56
CA LEU A 45 -27.12 22.08 -23.21
C LEU A 45 -25.90 22.90 -23.62
N ASP A 46 -26.03 23.67 -24.71
CA ASP A 46 -25.28 24.89 -24.94
C ASP A 46 -26.29 25.91 -25.44
N ASN A 47 -26.37 27.05 -24.73
CA ASN A 47 -26.49 28.40 -25.30
C ASN A 47 -26.88 29.39 -24.19
N ALA A 48 -25.91 30.19 -23.76
CA ALA A 48 -26.14 31.52 -23.24
C ALA A 48 -26.07 32.53 -24.39
N PRO A 49 -26.78 33.66 -24.29
CA PRO A 49 -26.20 34.91 -24.75
C PRO A 49 -26.24 36.02 -23.67
N SER A 50 -25.21 36.86 -23.78
CA SER A 50 -24.83 38.06 -23.03
C SER A 50 -25.90 39.14 -22.89
N GLN A 51 -25.84 39.90 -21.78
CA GLN A 51 -25.80 41.38 -21.76
C GLN A 51 -25.61 41.94 -20.33
N SER A 52 -24.83 43.01 -20.21
CA SER A 52 -24.71 43.95 -19.08
C SER A 52 -24.87 45.38 -19.67
N PRO A 53 -24.95 46.52 -18.92
CA PRO A 53 -24.77 46.74 -17.47
C PRO A 53 -25.77 47.73 -16.80
N ALA A 54 -25.67 47.89 -15.46
CA ALA A 54 -25.57 49.16 -14.69
C ALA A 54 -26.42 49.30 -13.39
N SER A 55 -25.68 49.58 -12.31
CA SER A 55 -25.93 50.44 -11.14
C SER A 55 -27.00 50.16 -10.06
N SER A 56 -26.46 50.18 -8.82
CA SER A 56 -26.91 50.78 -7.55
C SER A 56 -27.75 49.98 -6.53
N SER A 57 -27.09 49.81 -5.37
CA SER A 57 -27.52 49.95 -3.96
C SER A 57 -28.44 48.94 -3.28
N SER A 58 -27.93 48.46 -2.12
CA SER A 58 -28.60 48.08 -0.87
C SER A 58 -29.73 47.04 -0.94
N ASP A 59 -29.51 45.83 -0.43
CA ASP A 59 -29.67 45.54 1.01
C ASP A 59 -29.30 44.08 1.30
N SER A 60 -28.67 43.88 2.45
CA SER A 60 -28.25 42.58 2.95
C SER A 60 -29.44 41.85 3.58
N SER A 61 -29.99 40.88 2.86
CA SER A 61 -30.74 39.77 3.45
C SER A 61 -30.21 38.47 2.84
N LEU A 62 -29.25 37.85 3.52
CA LEU A 62 -28.78 36.51 3.21
C LEU A 62 -29.91 35.51 3.52
N ALA A 63 -30.80 35.33 2.56
CA ALA A 63 -31.52 34.09 2.40
C ALA A 63 -30.47 33.03 2.03
N VAL A 64 -30.03 32.28 3.04
CA VAL A 64 -29.23 31.07 2.85
C VAL A 64 -30.14 30.09 2.12
N ASN A 65 -30.00 30.03 0.79
CA ASN A 65 -30.48 28.90 0.00
C ASN A 65 -29.82 27.65 0.59
N SER A 66 -30.62 26.84 1.28
CA SER A 66 -30.25 25.52 1.72
C SER A 66 -29.96 24.67 0.48
N SER A 67 -28.69 24.54 0.13
CA SER A 67 -28.23 23.34 -0.58
C SER A 67 -28.51 22.17 0.36
N ALA A 68 -29.65 21.50 0.18
CA ALA A 68 -29.99 20.29 0.91
C ALA A 68 -28.82 19.32 0.81
N SER A 69 -28.11 19.11 1.92
CA SER A 69 -26.94 18.23 1.97
C SER A 69 -27.39 16.82 1.59
N THR A 70 -26.79 16.25 0.55
CA THR A 70 -26.97 14.87 0.10
C THR A 70 -26.47 13.84 1.12
N ASP A 71 -25.88 14.29 2.23
CA ASP A 71 -25.16 13.45 3.18
C ASP A 71 -26.11 12.68 4.12
N ILE A 72 -25.84 11.39 4.26
CA ILE A 72 -26.58 10.49 5.16
C ILE A 72 -26.09 10.74 6.60
N ARG A 73 -26.98 10.62 7.59
CA ARG A 73 -26.63 10.80 9.02
C ARG A 73 -26.93 9.49 9.73
N ILE A 74 -25.91 8.88 10.33
CA ILE A 74 -25.98 7.56 10.95
C ILE A 74 -25.49 7.63 12.39
N LEU A 75 -26.28 7.10 13.33
CA LEU A 75 -25.86 6.88 14.71
C LEU A 75 -25.58 5.39 14.92
N ILE A 76 -24.34 5.05 15.28
CA ILE A 76 -23.94 3.69 15.64
C ILE A 76 -23.81 3.58 17.16
N GLY A 77 -24.75 2.88 17.78
CA GLY A 77 -24.68 2.52 19.20
C GLY A 77 -23.99 1.18 19.40
N ILE A 78 -22.78 1.22 19.96
CA ILE A 78 -22.01 0.03 20.35
C ILE A 78 -22.38 -0.34 21.78
N LEU A 79 -23.15 -1.40 21.94
CA LEU A 79 -23.51 -1.92 23.26
C LEU A 79 -22.30 -2.64 23.85
N THR A 80 -21.79 -2.10 24.96
CA THR A 80 -20.60 -2.59 25.68
C THR A 80 -20.90 -2.67 27.18
N LEU A 81 -19.95 -3.13 27.98
CA LEU A 81 -20.01 -3.07 29.45
C LEU A 81 -19.15 -1.93 30.01
N PRO A 82 -19.50 -1.32 31.16
CA PRO A 82 -18.67 -0.28 31.78
C PRO A 82 -17.21 -0.70 32.04
N ASP A 83 -17.00 -1.96 32.45
CA ASP A 83 -15.67 -2.52 32.76
C ASP A 83 -14.78 -2.73 31.51
N GLN A 84 -15.35 -2.70 30.30
CA GLN A 84 -14.63 -2.92 29.05
C GLN A 84 -13.93 -1.66 28.50
N TYR A 85 -13.17 -0.95 29.34
CA TYR A 85 -12.51 0.30 28.92
C TYR A 85 -11.50 0.06 27.78
N GLN A 86 -10.69 -1.01 27.85
CA GLN A 86 -9.68 -1.32 26.84
C GLN A 86 -10.31 -1.58 25.48
N ARG A 87 -11.45 -2.27 25.46
CA ARG A 87 -12.22 -2.54 24.25
C ARG A 87 -12.72 -1.23 23.63
N ARG A 88 -13.35 -0.35 24.41
CA ARG A 88 -13.81 0.95 23.92
C ARG A 88 -12.66 1.79 23.37
N HIS A 89 -11.55 1.88 24.11
CA HIS A 89 -10.37 2.62 23.64
C HIS A 89 -9.85 2.07 22.31
N PHE A 90 -9.77 0.75 22.17
CA PHE A 90 -9.38 0.10 20.92
C PHE A 90 -10.37 0.39 19.78
N LEU A 91 -11.67 0.32 20.04
CA LEU A 91 -12.70 0.64 19.04
C LEU A 91 -12.66 2.12 18.61
N ARG A 92 -12.33 3.06 19.51
CA ARG A 92 -12.10 4.47 19.15
C ARG A 92 -10.96 4.63 18.15
N LEU A 93 -9.87 3.89 18.32
CA LEU A 93 -8.76 3.91 17.36
C LEU A 93 -9.21 3.40 15.99
N ILE A 94 -10.04 2.35 15.96
CA ILE A 94 -10.52 1.76 14.71
C ILE A 94 -11.50 2.70 14.00
N TYR A 95 -12.57 3.13 14.67
CA TYR A 95 -13.59 3.97 14.05
C TYR A 95 -13.07 5.40 13.78
N GLY A 96 -12.15 5.91 14.61
CA GLY A 96 -11.48 7.18 14.38
C GLY A 96 -10.54 7.20 13.16
N THR A 97 -10.20 6.04 12.59
CA THR A 97 -9.44 5.96 11.32
C THR A 97 -10.31 5.91 10.06
N GLN A 98 -11.63 5.81 10.21
CA GLN A 98 -12.57 5.69 9.09
C GLN A 98 -13.31 7.03 8.91
N SER A 99 -13.36 7.55 7.68
CA SER A 99 -14.01 8.83 7.36
C SER A 99 -14.82 8.71 6.08
N PRO A 100 -16.03 8.13 6.16
CA PRO A 100 -16.79 7.78 4.97
C PRO A 100 -17.30 9.01 4.21
N ALA A 101 -17.11 9.00 2.88
CA ALA A 101 -17.53 10.11 2.03
C ALA A 101 -19.06 10.12 1.78
N GLY A 102 -19.68 11.27 2.01
CA GLY A 102 -21.11 11.49 1.81
C GLY A 102 -21.99 10.99 2.95
N ALA A 103 -21.44 10.80 4.15
CA ALA A 103 -22.20 10.54 5.37
C ALA A 103 -21.52 11.09 6.62
N GLN A 104 -22.32 11.58 7.55
CA GLN A 104 -21.93 11.81 8.94
C GLN A 104 -22.24 10.55 9.74
N VAL A 105 -21.22 9.92 10.31
CA VAL A 105 -21.36 8.71 11.13
C VAL A 105 -20.87 9.00 12.54
N ASP A 106 -21.79 9.00 13.50
CA ASP A 106 -21.50 9.21 14.91
C ASP A 106 -21.50 7.87 15.64
N VAL A 107 -20.38 7.50 16.25
CA VAL A 107 -20.23 6.26 17.02
C VAL A 107 -20.33 6.59 18.51
N LYS A 108 -21.25 5.92 19.22
CA LYS A 108 -21.45 6.10 20.67
C LYS A 108 -21.38 4.75 21.40
N PHE A 109 -20.69 4.72 22.52
CA PHE A 109 -20.64 3.54 23.40
C PHE A 109 -21.79 3.58 24.39
N VAL A 110 -22.54 2.47 24.49
CA VAL A 110 -23.82 2.43 25.21
C VAL A 110 -23.80 1.36 26.30
N PHE A 111 -24.11 1.77 27.53
CA PHE A 111 -24.29 0.88 28.68
C PHE A 111 -25.29 1.47 29.69
N CYS A 112 -25.78 0.64 30.59
CA CYS A 112 -26.70 1.04 31.66
C CYS A 112 -25.94 1.73 32.82
N ASN A 113 -26.67 2.08 33.89
CA ASN A 113 -26.14 2.77 35.06
C ASN A 113 -24.89 2.11 35.68
N LEU A 114 -23.95 2.96 36.11
CA LEU A 114 -22.70 2.57 36.76
C LEU A 114 -22.95 2.12 38.20
N THR A 115 -22.47 0.94 38.56
CA THR A 115 -22.73 0.34 39.88
C THR A 115 -21.53 0.33 40.81
N LYS A 116 -20.31 0.39 40.25
CA LYS A 116 -19.05 0.36 40.99
C LYS A 116 -18.38 1.75 41.01
N GLU A 117 -17.61 2.04 42.06
CA GLU A 117 -16.93 3.34 42.20
C GLU A 117 -15.80 3.55 41.19
N ASP A 118 -15.03 2.50 40.86
CA ASP A 118 -14.00 2.54 39.83
C ASP A 118 -14.57 2.85 38.44
N GLN A 119 -15.73 2.26 38.10
CA GLN A 119 -16.46 2.56 36.87
C GLN A 119 -16.81 4.05 36.78
N LYS A 120 -17.30 4.66 37.85
CA LYS A 120 -17.67 6.09 37.88
C LYS A 120 -16.47 6.97 37.56
N VAL A 121 -15.31 6.68 38.13
CA VAL A 121 -14.08 7.46 37.89
C VAL A 121 -13.60 7.31 36.44
N LEU A 122 -13.45 6.07 35.95
CA LEU A 122 -12.89 5.82 34.62
C LEU A 122 -13.83 6.29 33.50
N VAL A 123 -15.13 6.02 33.63
CA VAL A 123 -16.13 6.45 32.64
C VAL A 123 -16.28 7.96 32.63
N ALA A 124 -16.21 8.64 33.80
CA ALA A 124 -16.22 10.09 33.84
C ALA A 124 -15.05 10.71 33.06
N LEU A 125 -13.84 10.14 33.19
CA LEU A 125 -12.68 10.58 32.41
C LEU A 125 -12.87 10.36 30.90
N GLU A 126 -13.50 9.25 30.50
CA GLU A 126 -13.83 9.02 29.09
C GLU A 126 -14.85 10.05 28.56
N ILE A 127 -15.92 10.33 29.31
CA ILE A 127 -16.94 11.31 28.94
C ILE A 127 -16.30 12.70 28.78
N MET A 128 -15.49 13.13 29.76
CA MET A 128 -14.81 14.43 29.71
C MET A 128 -13.87 14.58 28.52
N ARG A 129 -13.31 13.47 28.00
CA ARG A 129 -12.32 13.51 26.93
C ARG A 129 -12.92 13.36 25.54
N TYR A 130 -13.89 12.48 25.38
CA TYR A 130 -14.36 12.03 24.06
C TYR A 130 -15.82 12.36 23.76
N ASP A 131 -16.63 12.65 24.79
CA ASP A 131 -18.07 12.95 24.64
C ASP A 131 -18.84 11.91 23.80
N ASP A 132 -18.45 10.62 23.91
CA ASP A 132 -18.91 9.53 23.03
C ASP A 132 -19.61 8.39 23.79
N ILE A 133 -20.09 8.65 25.01
CA ILE A 133 -20.73 7.65 25.87
C ILE A 133 -22.19 8.03 26.13
N ILE A 134 -23.08 7.03 26.00
CA ILE A 134 -24.48 7.10 26.39
C ILE A 134 -24.68 6.17 27.59
N ILE A 135 -25.07 6.76 28.73
CA ILE A 135 -25.48 6.01 29.92
C ILE A 135 -27.01 5.94 29.94
N LEU A 136 -27.54 4.72 29.92
CA LEU A 136 -28.98 4.46 29.93
C LEU A 136 -29.50 4.26 31.35
N ASP A 137 -30.71 4.75 31.62
CA ASP A 137 -31.38 4.53 32.90
C ASP A 137 -31.99 3.11 32.97
N CYS A 138 -31.11 2.13 33.16
CA CYS A 138 -31.45 0.73 33.33
C CYS A 138 -30.44 0.05 34.26
N LYS A 139 -30.73 -1.20 34.63
CA LYS A 139 -29.73 -2.10 35.23
C LYS A 139 -29.05 -2.88 34.10
N GLU A 140 -27.71 -2.94 34.11
CA GLU A 140 -26.93 -3.62 33.06
C GLU A 140 -27.44 -5.06 32.83
N ASN A 141 -27.81 -5.35 31.59
CA ASN A 141 -28.41 -6.62 31.20
C ASN A 141 -28.29 -6.84 29.68
N MET A 142 -28.40 -8.10 29.25
CA MET A 142 -28.52 -8.46 27.83
C MET A 142 -29.98 -8.67 27.42
N ASN A 143 -30.75 -9.41 28.24
CA ASN A 143 -32.06 -9.98 27.86
C ASN A 143 -33.26 -9.39 28.62
N LYS A 144 -33.09 -8.25 29.29
CA LYS A 144 -34.12 -7.60 30.13
C LYS A 144 -34.37 -6.15 29.69
N GLY A 145 -34.40 -5.91 28.38
CA GLY A 145 -34.81 -4.63 27.81
C GLY A 145 -33.74 -3.58 27.59
N LYS A 146 -32.43 -3.86 27.70
CA LYS A 146 -31.37 -2.87 27.38
C LYS A 146 -31.54 -2.29 25.96
N THR A 147 -31.83 -3.14 24.97
CA THR A 147 -32.09 -2.73 23.58
C THR A 147 -33.30 -1.80 23.46
N TYR A 148 -34.39 -2.09 24.18
CA TYR A 148 -35.56 -1.21 24.23
C TYR A 148 -35.19 0.15 24.83
N THR A 149 -34.51 0.15 25.98
CA THR A 149 -34.09 1.40 26.65
C THR A 149 -33.20 2.23 25.74
N TYR A 150 -32.26 1.62 25.02
CA TYR A 150 -31.43 2.32 24.04
C TYR A 150 -32.26 3.07 23.00
N PHE A 151 -33.12 2.36 22.24
CA PHE A 151 -33.88 3.01 21.17
C PHE A 151 -34.94 3.99 21.71
N SER A 152 -35.64 3.66 22.79
CA SER A 152 -36.73 4.49 23.33
C SER A 152 -36.26 5.79 23.98
N SER A 153 -35.02 5.85 24.49
CA SER A 153 -34.44 7.05 25.09
C SER A 153 -33.93 8.06 24.05
N LEU A 154 -33.52 7.62 22.86
CA LEU A 154 -32.89 8.48 21.85
C LEU A 154 -33.75 9.69 21.41
N PRO A 155 -35.07 9.57 21.14
CA PRO A 155 -35.87 10.71 20.71
C PRO A 155 -35.90 11.87 21.71
N GLU A 156 -35.82 11.59 23.01
CA GLU A 156 -35.77 12.62 24.05
C GLU A 156 -34.36 13.15 24.28
N MET A 157 -33.35 12.28 24.23
CA MET A 157 -31.95 12.68 24.38
C MET A 157 -31.45 13.57 23.24
N LEU A 158 -32.01 13.42 22.04
CA LEU A 158 -31.60 14.12 20.81
C LEU A 158 -32.62 15.16 20.36
N ASN A 159 -33.55 15.55 21.24
CA ASN A 159 -34.54 16.60 20.99
C ASN A 159 -33.89 17.99 21.09
N ASP A 160 -33.02 18.31 20.14
CA ASP A 160 -32.32 19.59 20.04
C ASP A 160 -32.92 20.43 18.90
N THR A 161 -33.43 21.62 19.22
CA THR A 161 -34.06 22.52 18.25
C THR A 161 -33.08 23.10 17.23
N ASP A 162 -31.78 23.04 17.53
CA ASP A 162 -30.73 23.62 16.68
C ASP A 162 -30.23 22.64 15.61
N ARG A 163 -30.68 21.38 15.64
CA ARG A 163 -30.26 20.32 14.69
C ARG A 163 -31.34 20.04 13.64
N PRO A 164 -30.95 19.62 12.43
CA PRO A 164 -31.91 19.21 11.40
C PRO A 164 -32.69 17.97 11.82
N TYR A 165 -34.01 18.00 11.64
CA TYR A 165 -34.90 16.86 11.90
C TYR A 165 -35.08 15.99 10.64
N PRO A 166 -35.06 14.64 10.76
CA PRO A 166 -34.69 13.88 11.96
C PRO A 166 -33.18 14.03 12.25
N PRO A 167 -32.75 13.95 13.53
CA PRO A 167 -31.34 14.13 13.91
C PRO A 167 -30.43 13.14 13.18
N TYR A 168 -30.87 11.89 13.04
CA TYR A 168 -30.23 10.88 12.21
C TYR A 168 -31.24 10.30 11.23
N HIS A 169 -30.77 9.84 10.07
CA HIS A 169 -31.59 9.09 9.12
C HIS A 169 -31.68 7.62 9.54
N TYR A 170 -30.58 7.07 10.05
CA TYR A 170 -30.48 5.68 10.47
C TYR A 170 -29.84 5.54 11.85
N VAL A 171 -30.35 4.60 12.65
CA VAL A 171 -29.83 4.28 13.98
C VAL A 171 -29.54 2.79 14.08
N MET A 172 -28.33 2.47 14.50
CA MET A 172 -27.81 1.12 14.56
C MET A 172 -27.56 0.67 15.99
N LYS A 173 -27.85 -0.62 16.25
CA LYS A 173 -27.34 -1.40 17.39
C LYS A 173 -26.25 -2.33 16.89
N THR A 174 -25.13 -2.41 17.60
CA THR A 174 -24.08 -3.41 17.36
C THR A 174 -23.42 -3.83 18.66
N ASP A 175 -22.81 -5.01 18.65
CA ASP A 175 -21.99 -5.53 19.73
C ASP A 175 -20.54 -5.03 19.64
N ASP A 176 -19.83 -5.03 20.77
CA ASP A 176 -18.43 -4.58 20.89
C ASP A 176 -17.39 -5.54 20.28
N ASP A 177 -17.82 -6.71 19.80
CA ASP A 177 -17.02 -7.70 19.08
C ASP A 177 -17.36 -7.81 17.59
N THR A 178 -18.00 -6.77 17.04
CA THR A 178 -18.23 -6.64 15.60
C THR A 178 -17.43 -5.48 15.02
N TYR A 179 -16.70 -5.75 13.93
CA TYR A 179 -16.00 -4.74 13.15
C TYR A 179 -16.86 -4.30 11.97
N PHE A 180 -17.19 -3.00 11.89
CA PHE A 180 -17.85 -2.40 10.73
C PHE A 180 -16.87 -1.61 9.86
N ARG A 181 -17.00 -1.79 8.54
CA ARG A 181 -16.36 -0.95 7.53
C ARG A 181 -17.33 0.14 7.10
N LEU A 182 -17.09 1.36 7.57
CA LEU A 182 -18.02 2.47 7.47
C LEU A 182 -18.25 2.91 6.02
N ASP A 183 -17.24 2.87 5.15
CA ASP A 183 -17.40 3.17 3.72
C ASP A 183 -18.39 2.22 3.05
N ASN A 184 -18.14 0.90 3.18
CA ASN A 184 -19.01 -0.14 2.62
C ASN A 184 -20.42 -0.10 3.23
N LEU A 185 -20.52 0.19 4.54
CA LEU A 185 -21.81 0.39 5.20
C LEU A 185 -22.55 1.59 4.60
N VAL A 186 -21.89 2.74 4.42
CA VAL A 186 -22.53 3.94 3.86
C VAL A 186 -22.93 3.72 2.40
N GLU A 187 -22.08 3.08 1.60
CA GLU A 187 -22.39 2.74 0.20
C GLU A 187 -23.59 1.83 0.07
N SER A 188 -23.75 0.83 0.96
CA SER A 188 -24.91 -0.07 0.91
C SER A 188 -26.23 0.62 1.28
N LEU A 189 -26.17 1.74 1.99
CA LEU A 189 -27.34 2.50 2.46
C LEU A 189 -27.77 3.62 1.53
N LYS A 190 -26.85 4.14 0.69
CA LYS A 190 -27.14 5.19 -0.30
C LYS A 190 -28.39 4.91 -1.16
N PRO A 191 -28.63 3.68 -1.65
CA PRO A 191 -29.81 3.39 -2.46
C PRO A 191 -31.08 3.08 -1.63
N LEU A 192 -30.98 2.99 -0.30
CA LEU A 192 -32.07 2.51 0.55
C LEU A 192 -33.00 3.64 1.03
N PRO A 193 -34.29 3.33 1.30
CA PRO A 193 -35.22 4.31 1.83
C PRO A 193 -34.85 4.71 3.27
N ARG A 194 -35.09 5.99 3.58
CA ARG A 194 -34.81 6.59 4.90
C ARG A 194 -35.95 6.42 5.91
N GLU A 195 -37.04 5.77 5.50
CA GLU A 195 -38.25 5.55 6.29
C GLU A 195 -38.64 4.07 6.28
N ASP A 196 -39.20 3.62 7.41
CA ASP A 196 -39.66 2.26 7.64
C ASP A 196 -38.64 1.18 7.22
N LEU A 197 -37.34 1.45 7.46
CA LEU A 197 -36.20 0.60 7.07
C LEU A 197 -35.83 -0.36 8.21
N TYR A 198 -35.56 -1.62 7.87
CA TYR A 198 -34.84 -2.55 8.75
C TYR A 198 -33.76 -3.30 7.97
N TYR A 199 -32.50 -3.01 8.28
CA TYR A 199 -31.32 -3.48 7.56
C TYR A 199 -30.41 -4.30 8.48
N GLY A 200 -29.92 -5.45 8.01
CA GLY A 200 -28.96 -6.25 8.76
C GLY A 200 -28.77 -7.66 8.20
N TYR A 201 -28.20 -8.54 9.02
CA TYR A 201 -27.96 -9.94 8.65
C TYR A 201 -29.12 -10.84 9.11
N VAL A 202 -29.90 -11.40 8.18
CA VAL A 202 -31.08 -12.20 8.56
C VAL A 202 -30.74 -13.58 9.16
N ILE A 203 -31.41 -13.94 10.24
CA ILE A 203 -31.39 -15.28 10.86
C ILE A 203 -32.71 -15.98 10.53
N PRO A 204 -32.73 -17.30 10.23
CA PRO A 204 -31.63 -18.26 10.24
C PRO A 204 -30.62 -18.05 9.09
N CYS A 205 -29.38 -18.50 9.29
CA CYS A 205 -28.28 -18.23 8.35
C CYS A 205 -28.52 -18.77 6.94
N ARG A 206 -29.31 -19.85 6.79
CA ARG A 206 -29.68 -20.42 5.49
C ARG A 206 -30.69 -19.59 4.69
N SER A 207 -31.42 -18.67 5.33
CA SER A 207 -32.41 -17.85 4.64
C SER A 207 -31.77 -16.61 4.00
N MET A 208 -32.19 -16.26 2.79
CA MET A 208 -31.88 -14.96 2.16
C MET A 208 -33.05 -13.98 2.23
N ASP A 209 -34.23 -14.43 2.66
CA ASP A 209 -35.44 -13.62 2.78
C ASP A 209 -35.38 -12.76 4.06
N PRO A 210 -35.38 -11.41 3.94
CA PRO A 210 -35.29 -10.50 5.09
C PRO A 210 -36.55 -10.44 5.96
N PHE A 211 -37.66 -11.09 5.57
CA PHE A 211 -38.92 -11.07 6.30
C PHE A 211 -39.13 -12.24 7.27
N VAL A 212 -38.26 -13.27 7.25
CA VAL A 212 -38.53 -14.56 7.92
C VAL A 212 -38.61 -14.44 9.45
N HIS A 213 -37.55 -13.96 10.09
CA HIS A 213 -37.44 -14.02 11.55
C HIS A 213 -36.94 -12.68 12.12
N TYR A 214 -35.64 -12.48 12.20
CA TYR A 214 -35.02 -11.30 12.80
C TYR A 214 -33.62 -11.07 12.23
N MET A 215 -33.04 -9.89 12.47
CA MET A 215 -31.66 -9.57 12.10
C MET A 215 -30.70 -9.87 13.26
N SER A 216 -29.52 -10.41 12.97
CA SER A 216 -28.54 -10.85 13.96
C SER A 216 -27.95 -9.70 14.79
N GLY A 217 -27.63 -10.00 16.04
CA GLY A 217 -26.98 -9.10 17.00
C GLY A 217 -25.59 -8.63 16.64
N MET A 218 -24.96 -9.21 15.61
CA MET A 218 -23.76 -8.61 14.99
C MET A 218 -23.98 -7.15 14.62
N GLY A 219 -25.20 -6.80 14.26
CA GLY A 219 -25.63 -5.44 14.13
C GLY A 219 -26.79 -5.33 13.17
N TYR A 220 -27.73 -4.46 13.51
CA TYR A 220 -28.85 -4.12 12.66
C TYR A 220 -29.21 -2.66 12.83
N MET A 221 -29.87 -2.12 11.82
CA MET A 221 -30.17 -0.72 11.71
C MET A 221 -31.61 -0.49 11.32
N ILE A 222 -32.18 0.56 11.88
CA ILE A 222 -33.53 1.01 11.60
C ILE A 222 -33.54 2.48 11.24
N SER A 223 -34.57 2.91 10.50
CA SER A 223 -34.83 4.32 10.26
C SER A 223 -35.36 5.04 11.50
N TRP A 224 -35.20 6.36 11.54
CA TRP A 224 -35.57 7.17 12.69
C TRP A 224 -37.05 7.09 13.09
N ASP A 225 -37.96 6.98 12.12
CA ASP A 225 -39.40 6.82 12.35
C ASP A 225 -39.73 5.53 13.13
N ILE A 226 -38.96 4.47 12.95
CA ILE A 226 -39.09 3.24 13.74
C ILE A 226 -38.58 3.47 15.17
N VAL A 227 -37.52 4.26 15.36
CA VAL A 227 -37.01 4.63 16.70
C VAL A 227 -38.08 5.38 17.49
N GLU A 228 -38.74 6.35 16.86
CA GLU A 228 -39.86 7.09 17.46
C GLU A 228 -41.04 6.16 17.77
N TRP A 229 -41.39 5.27 16.85
CA TRP A 229 -42.42 4.28 17.09
C TRP A 229 -42.10 3.36 18.28
N ILE A 230 -40.84 2.93 18.45
CA ILE A 230 -40.44 2.07 19.58
C ILE A 230 -40.71 2.77 20.92
N ARG A 231 -40.50 4.08 21.01
CA ARG A 231 -40.75 4.88 22.21
C ARG A 231 -42.24 4.98 22.54
N GLU A 232 -43.09 5.20 21.53
CA GLU A 232 -44.52 5.46 21.73
C GLU A 232 -45.37 4.19 21.82
N SER A 233 -44.92 3.12 21.16
CA SER A 233 -45.72 1.90 21.00
C SER A 233 -45.81 1.06 22.28
N PRO A 234 -46.99 0.53 22.64
CA PRO A 234 -47.12 -0.40 23.74
C PRO A 234 -46.49 -1.78 23.43
N ILE A 235 -46.22 -2.09 22.16
CA ILE A 235 -45.73 -3.41 21.73
C ILE A 235 -44.31 -3.67 22.29
N PRO A 236 -43.27 -2.86 21.98
CA PRO A 236 -41.95 -3.07 22.57
C PRO A 236 -41.95 -2.95 24.09
N LYS A 237 -42.73 -1.99 24.62
CA LYS A 237 -42.82 -1.72 26.06
C LYS A 237 -43.33 -2.90 26.89
N ASN A 238 -44.23 -3.71 26.33
CA ASN A 238 -44.83 -4.85 27.02
C ASN A 238 -44.08 -6.17 26.78
N HIS A 239 -43.11 -6.20 25.86
CA HIS A 239 -42.39 -7.41 25.45
C HIS A 239 -40.87 -7.21 25.55
N LEU A 240 -40.33 -7.08 26.76
CA LEU A 240 -38.93 -6.71 27.00
C LEU A 240 -37.98 -7.90 27.25
N GLU A 241 -38.51 -9.07 27.60
CA GLU A 241 -37.73 -10.21 28.08
C GLU A 241 -37.48 -11.26 26.98
N GLY A 242 -36.23 -11.67 26.83
CA GLY A 242 -35.81 -12.71 25.89
C GLY A 242 -34.48 -12.39 25.19
N PRO A 243 -34.02 -13.26 24.27
CA PRO A 243 -32.88 -12.93 23.40
C PRO A 243 -33.19 -11.68 22.59
N GLU A 244 -32.36 -10.65 22.75
CA GLU A 244 -32.70 -9.27 22.40
C GLU A 244 -32.98 -9.08 20.92
N ASP A 245 -32.21 -9.72 20.03
CA ASP A 245 -32.38 -9.58 18.59
C ASP A 245 -33.67 -10.25 18.10
N LYS A 246 -34.02 -11.38 18.72
CA LYS A 246 -35.24 -12.12 18.41
C LYS A 246 -36.45 -11.31 18.86
N VAL A 247 -36.43 -10.83 20.10
CA VAL A 247 -37.47 -9.98 20.67
C VAL A 247 -37.67 -8.71 19.82
N PHE A 248 -36.59 -8.09 19.36
CA PHE A 248 -36.68 -6.95 18.43
C PHE A 248 -37.39 -7.32 17.12
N GLY A 249 -37.03 -8.46 16.51
CA GLY A 249 -37.71 -8.94 15.30
C GLY A 249 -39.20 -9.23 15.53
N ASP A 250 -39.56 -9.71 16.71
CA ASP A 250 -40.95 -9.93 17.12
C ASP A 250 -41.71 -8.59 17.21
N TRP A 251 -41.12 -7.54 17.80
CA TRP A 251 -41.71 -6.19 17.83
C TRP A 251 -42.03 -5.66 16.44
N ILE A 252 -41.05 -5.75 15.53
CA ILE A 252 -41.21 -5.23 14.16
C ILE A 252 -42.32 -5.98 13.43
N ARG A 253 -42.44 -7.30 13.64
CA ARG A 253 -43.49 -8.14 13.04
C ARG A 253 -44.87 -7.83 13.62
N GLU A 254 -45.00 -7.77 14.94
CA GLU A 254 -46.27 -7.48 15.64
C GLU A 254 -46.73 -6.05 15.39
N GLY A 255 -45.81 -5.10 15.31
CA GLY A 255 -46.08 -3.69 15.03
C GLY A 255 -46.39 -3.38 13.58
N HIS A 256 -46.29 -4.37 12.68
CA HIS A 256 -46.39 -4.18 11.24
C HIS A 256 -45.49 -3.05 10.71
N ARG A 257 -44.29 -2.94 11.29
CA ARG A 257 -43.23 -2.00 10.90
C ARG A 257 -42.17 -2.67 10.05
N ALA A 258 -41.27 -1.84 9.55
CA ALA A 258 -40.22 -2.17 8.62
C ALA A 258 -40.75 -2.88 7.37
N LYS A 259 -41.54 -2.17 6.56
CA LYS A 259 -41.93 -2.66 5.22
C LYS A 259 -40.72 -2.73 4.29
N ASN A 260 -39.71 -1.89 4.52
CA ASN A 260 -38.48 -1.87 3.76
C ASN A 260 -37.39 -2.70 4.47
N ARG A 261 -37.43 -4.03 4.33
CA ARG A 261 -36.40 -4.91 4.93
C ARG A 261 -35.33 -5.30 3.92
N TYR A 262 -34.08 -5.16 4.32
CA TYR A 262 -32.94 -5.46 3.47
C TYR A 262 -31.95 -6.38 4.18
N ASN A 263 -31.56 -7.43 3.48
CA ASN A 263 -30.59 -8.40 3.95
C ASN A 263 -29.18 -8.01 3.47
N ALA A 264 -28.23 -7.96 4.39
CA ALA A 264 -26.84 -7.59 4.13
C ALA A 264 -25.93 -8.78 3.79
N LYS A 265 -26.46 -9.99 3.60
CA LYS A 265 -25.69 -11.14 3.11
C LYS A 265 -25.27 -10.93 1.66
N TRP A 266 -24.04 -11.22 1.26
CA TRP A 266 -22.95 -11.89 2.00
C TRP A 266 -21.91 -10.92 2.59
N SER A 267 -22.24 -9.64 2.74
CA SER A 267 -21.30 -8.62 3.21
C SER A 267 -21.19 -8.53 4.74
N MET A 268 -22.12 -9.11 5.49
CA MET A 268 -22.04 -9.27 6.94
C MET A 268 -21.97 -10.75 7.29
N TYR A 269 -21.06 -11.16 8.18
CA TYR A 269 -20.86 -12.57 8.53
C TYR A 269 -20.03 -12.74 9.81
N ASN A 270 -20.06 -13.97 10.35
CA ASN A 270 -19.20 -14.35 11.48
C ASN A 270 -17.76 -14.63 11.00
N PHE A 271 -16.78 -14.31 11.86
CA PHE A 271 -15.37 -14.61 11.60
C PHE A 271 -15.18 -16.09 11.17
N PRO A 272 -14.34 -16.37 10.15
CA PRO A 272 -14.28 -17.69 9.48
C PRO A 272 -14.08 -18.90 10.41
N GLU A 273 -13.41 -18.69 11.55
CA GLU A 273 -13.08 -19.74 12.52
C GLU A 273 -13.79 -19.55 13.87
N PRO A 274 -14.45 -20.60 14.42
CA PRO A 274 -14.69 -21.91 13.81
C PRO A 274 -15.76 -21.84 12.70
N PRO A 275 -15.70 -22.73 11.69
CA PRO A 275 -16.66 -22.73 10.59
C PRO A 275 -18.07 -23.07 11.10
N THR A 276 -19.05 -22.23 10.75
CA THR A 276 -20.47 -22.42 11.03
C THR A 276 -21.29 -22.16 9.75
N GLN A 277 -22.61 -22.29 9.82
CA GLN A 277 -23.48 -21.96 8.68
C GLN A 277 -23.56 -20.45 8.39
N CYS A 278 -22.93 -19.61 9.21
CA CYS A 278 -22.98 -18.15 9.15
C CYS A 278 -21.59 -17.53 8.91
N THR A 279 -20.60 -18.35 8.55
CA THR A 279 -19.21 -17.95 8.29
C THR A 279 -18.85 -18.17 6.84
N HIS A 280 -18.03 -17.29 6.28
CA HIS A 280 -17.26 -17.52 5.06
C HIS A 280 -15.94 -16.75 5.16
N GLU A 281 -15.04 -16.91 4.18
CA GLU A 281 -13.77 -16.20 4.15
C GLU A 281 -13.91 -14.67 4.21
N LEU A 282 -12.85 -13.97 4.64
CA LEU A 282 -12.83 -12.50 4.57
C LEU A 282 -12.90 -12.05 3.10
N TRP A 283 -13.79 -11.09 2.80
CA TRP A 283 -14.11 -10.66 1.43
C TRP A 283 -13.94 -9.13 1.23
N PRO A 284 -13.52 -8.61 0.06
CA PRO A 284 -13.27 -7.18 -0.11
C PRO A 284 -14.49 -6.26 0.07
N ASP A 285 -15.71 -6.74 -0.22
CA ASP A 285 -16.95 -5.96 -0.10
C ASP A 285 -17.63 -6.13 1.27
N THR A 286 -16.89 -6.61 2.28
CA THR A 286 -17.40 -6.79 3.63
C THR A 286 -17.81 -5.47 4.27
N ILE A 287 -19.01 -5.50 4.85
CA ILE A 287 -19.61 -4.45 5.68
C ILE A 287 -19.32 -4.74 7.15
N ALA A 288 -19.46 -5.99 7.60
CA ALA A 288 -19.26 -6.34 9.00
C ALA A 288 -18.66 -7.74 9.22
N VAL A 289 -17.76 -7.86 10.20
CA VAL A 289 -17.24 -9.14 10.70
C VAL A 289 -17.51 -9.28 12.19
N HIS A 290 -18.24 -10.33 12.56
CA HIS A 290 -18.71 -10.61 13.91
C HIS A 290 -17.89 -11.73 14.60
N LEU A 291 -18.07 -11.91 15.91
CA LEU A 291 -17.36 -12.89 16.76
C LEU A 291 -15.85 -12.64 16.90
N LEU A 292 -15.45 -11.37 16.89
CA LEU A 292 -14.07 -10.93 17.17
C LEU A 292 -13.81 -10.91 18.69
N LYS A 293 -13.98 -12.05 19.35
CA LYS A 293 -13.92 -12.13 20.82
C LYS A 293 -12.51 -11.97 21.39
N ASN A 294 -11.46 -12.18 20.59
CA ASN A 294 -10.05 -12.11 21.03
C ASN A 294 -9.21 -11.20 20.12
N GLN A 295 -8.05 -10.77 20.62
CA GLN A 295 -7.18 -9.82 19.93
C GLN A 295 -6.62 -10.39 18.61
N GLU A 296 -6.37 -11.70 18.55
CA GLU A 296 -5.88 -12.35 17.33
C GLU A 296 -6.86 -12.21 16.16
N LYS A 297 -8.14 -12.51 16.38
CA LYS A 297 -9.20 -12.34 15.36
C LYS A 297 -9.32 -10.88 14.90
N TRP A 298 -9.21 -9.93 15.84
CA TRP A 298 -9.17 -8.51 15.50
C TRP A 298 -7.97 -8.17 14.63
N ILE A 299 -6.77 -8.61 15.00
CA ILE A 299 -5.55 -8.36 14.21
C ILE A 299 -5.68 -8.97 12.82
N GLN A 300 -6.14 -10.21 12.68
CA GLN A 300 -6.31 -10.84 11.38
C GLN A 300 -7.33 -10.09 10.51
N THR A 301 -8.47 -9.71 11.10
CA THR A 301 -9.54 -8.94 10.43
C THR A 301 -9.02 -7.57 9.98
N LEU A 302 -8.38 -6.81 10.87
CA LEU A 302 -7.84 -5.49 10.56
C LEU A 302 -6.64 -5.58 9.61
N THR A 303 -5.81 -6.62 9.68
CA THR A 303 -4.72 -6.80 8.71
C THR A 303 -5.26 -7.01 7.29
N TYR A 304 -6.37 -7.73 7.18
CA TYR A 304 -7.05 -7.93 5.90
C TYR A 304 -7.66 -6.62 5.36
N PHE A 305 -8.39 -5.86 6.20
CA PHE A 305 -9.15 -4.68 5.75
C PHE A 305 -8.40 -3.35 5.83
N ASN A 306 -7.64 -3.13 6.89
CA ASN A 306 -6.84 -1.91 7.12
C ASN A 306 -5.47 -2.05 6.48
N CYS A 307 -5.43 -2.54 5.25
CA CYS A 307 -4.32 -2.28 4.35
C CYS A 307 -4.48 -0.84 3.81
N PRO A 308 -3.89 0.21 4.41
CA PRO A 308 -4.39 1.56 4.19
C PRO A 308 -3.90 2.16 2.88
N VAL A 309 -4.87 2.65 2.13
CA VAL A 309 -4.91 4.03 1.63
C VAL A 309 -4.90 4.94 2.86
N PHE A 310 -3.80 5.64 3.13
CA PHE A 310 -3.77 6.80 4.04
C PHE A 310 -3.49 8.02 3.16
N ASP A 311 -4.57 8.70 2.79
CA ASP A 311 -4.53 10.02 2.18
C ASP A 311 -4.10 11.03 3.25
N LEU A 312 -2.81 11.32 3.30
CA LEU A 312 -2.32 12.53 3.96
C LEU A 312 -2.29 13.64 2.92
N GLY A 313 -3.36 14.43 2.90
CA GLY A 313 -3.32 15.77 2.34
C GLY A 313 -2.17 16.55 2.97
N LEU A 314 -1.09 16.74 2.20
CA LEU A 314 0.08 17.54 2.58
C LEU A 314 0.24 18.72 1.62
N PRO A 315 -0.35 19.90 1.91
CA PRO A 315 0.11 21.13 1.32
C PRO A 315 1.32 21.60 2.12
N ARG A 316 2.54 21.22 1.67
CA ARG A 316 3.82 21.93 1.89
C ARG A 316 5.00 21.01 1.55
N LEU A 317 5.28 20.86 0.26
CA LEU A 317 6.57 20.36 -0.24
C LEU A 317 7.28 21.43 -1.08
N ALA A 318 7.35 22.66 -0.55
CA ALA A 318 8.23 23.71 -1.07
C ALA A 318 9.73 23.48 -0.76
N LEU A 319 10.07 22.39 -0.06
CA LEU A 319 11.46 22.05 0.32
C LEU A 319 12.13 21.05 -0.62
N ILE A 320 11.36 20.22 -1.34
CA ILE A 320 11.91 19.25 -2.30
C ILE A 320 12.24 19.92 -3.64
N TRP A 321 11.47 20.94 -4.03
CA TRP A 321 11.74 21.73 -5.24
C TRP A 321 13.03 22.58 -5.13
N SER A 322 13.37 23.11 -3.95
CA SER A 322 14.60 23.90 -3.78
C SER A 322 15.90 23.07 -3.79
N LEU A 323 15.80 21.75 -3.60
CA LEU A 323 16.91 20.81 -3.73
C LEU A 323 17.17 20.41 -5.19
N LEU A 324 16.12 20.39 -6.02
CA LEU A 324 16.24 20.17 -7.47
C LEU A 324 16.77 21.41 -8.20
N ASP A 325 16.44 22.62 -7.73
CA ASP A 325 16.98 23.88 -8.28
C ASP A 325 18.49 24.08 -8.08
N LYS A 326 19.11 23.38 -7.11
CA LYS A 326 20.55 23.49 -6.81
C LYS A 326 21.43 22.51 -7.59
N CYS A 327 20.85 21.57 -8.33
CA CYS A 327 21.56 20.80 -9.34
C CYS A 327 21.66 21.65 -10.61
N SER A 328 22.77 22.38 -10.77
CA SER A 328 23.04 23.33 -11.85
C SER A 328 22.72 22.81 -13.27
N ILE A 329 21.48 23.02 -13.72
CA ILE A 329 21.03 22.93 -15.14
C ILE A 329 20.52 24.31 -15.60
N HIS A 330 20.81 25.39 -14.87
CA HIS A 330 20.16 26.68 -15.09
C HIS A 330 20.97 27.72 -15.89
N ASN A 331 22.23 27.47 -16.23
CA ASN A 331 23.06 28.46 -16.94
C ASN A 331 23.27 28.10 -18.43
N LYS A 332 22.22 28.28 -19.25
CA LYS A 332 22.34 28.58 -20.69
C LYS A 332 21.03 28.95 -21.42
N ILE A 333 20.05 29.59 -20.76
CA ILE A 333 18.82 30.04 -21.45
C ILE A 333 18.37 31.42 -20.94
N SER A 334 18.67 32.46 -21.73
CA SER A 334 17.95 33.73 -21.97
C SER A 334 18.98 34.79 -22.41
N PRO A 335 18.79 35.53 -23.53
CA PRO A 335 17.54 36.19 -23.90
C PRO A 335 17.09 36.02 -25.38
N LEU A 336 15.87 36.52 -25.66
CA LEU A 336 15.24 36.86 -26.96
C LEU A 336 14.48 35.77 -27.75
N LEU A 337 13.23 35.57 -27.31
CA LEU A 337 12.07 35.45 -28.20
C LEU A 337 11.78 36.82 -28.83
N SER A 338 11.94 36.98 -30.15
CA SER A 338 11.04 37.73 -31.06
C SER A 338 11.50 37.63 -32.53
N LEU A 339 10.55 37.61 -33.46
CA LEU A 339 10.62 37.25 -34.89
C LEU A 339 11.51 38.13 -35.80
N HIS A 340 12.24 37.53 -36.76
CA HIS A 340 12.27 37.73 -38.25
C HIS A 340 13.59 37.26 -38.92
N VAL A 341 13.55 37.06 -40.25
CA VAL A 341 14.29 36.13 -41.15
C VAL A 341 15.74 36.53 -41.58
N TYR A 342 16.72 35.60 -41.55
CA TYR A 342 17.61 35.10 -42.65
C TYR A 342 18.94 34.42 -42.15
N ASN A 343 19.19 33.19 -42.63
CA ASN A 343 20.44 32.41 -42.81
C ASN A 343 21.40 32.06 -41.63
N LEU A 344 21.29 30.84 -41.09
CA LEU A 344 22.30 29.72 -41.07
C LEU A 344 21.85 28.58 -40.12
N SER A 345 22.20 27.33 -40.47
CA SER A 345 21.73 26.03 -39.93
C SER A 345 22.54 25.49 -38.72
N PRO A 346 22.28 24.30 -38.10
CA PRO A 346 21.06 23.48 -37.98
C PRO A 346 20.81 22.82 -36.57
N ASP A 347 19.60 22.26 -36.41
CA ASP A 347 19.22 20.98 -35.75
C ASP A 347 19.09 20.77 -34.23
N SER A 348 17.82 20.95 -33.80
CA SER A 348 16.93 19.95 -33.18
C SER A 348 17.40 19.09 -31.98
N SER A 349 17.18 19.59 -30.76
CA SER A 349 16.92 18.74 -29.57
C SER A 349 15.93 19.34 -28.55
N ALA A 350 15.37 20.54 -28.81
CA ALA A 350 14.46 21.23 -27.90
C ALA A 350 12.99 20.73 -27.93
N ALA A 351 12.63 19.82 -28.84
CA ALA A 351 11.24 19.36 -28.97
C ALA A 351 10.84 18.25 -27.97
N ALA A 352 11.80 17.50 -27.39
CA ALA A 352 11.48 16.36 -26.52
C ALA A 352 11.31 16.71 -25.03
N ALA A 353 11.99 17.74 -24.54
CA ALA A 353 11.87 18.20 -23.14
C ALA A 353 10.59 19.02 -22.90
N ALA A 354 10.15 19.79 -23.90
CA ALA A 354 8.85 20.45 -23.86
C ALA A 354 7.69 19.43 -23.95
N ALA A 355 7.88 18.27 -24.59
CA ALA A 355 6.89 17.19 -24.56
C ALA A 355 6.82 16.52 -23.18
N ALA A 356 7.95 16.33 -22.47
CA ALA A 356 7.93 15.77 -21.12
C ALA A 356 7.29 16.72 -20.08
N ALA A 357 7.60 18.02 -20.14
CA ALA A 357 6.98 19.02 -19.25
C ALA A 357 5.51 19.33 -19.62
N LYS A 358 5.14 19.26 -20.90
CA LYS A 358 3.75 19.45 -21.37
C LYS A 358 2.91 18.19 -21.24
N VAL A 359 3.50 17.00 -21.11
CA VAL A 359 2.80 15.79 -20.65
C VAL A 359 2.50 15.90 -19.16
N ILE A 360 3.44 16.36 -18.32
CA ILE A 360 3.21 16.55 -16.87
C ILE A 360 2.18 17.66 -16.57
N GLY A 361 2.11 18.71 -17.40
CA GLY A 361 1.10 19.78 -17.27
C GLY A 361 -0.29 19.47 -17.83
N ASN A 362 -0.49 18.31 -18.47
CA ASN A 362 -1.78 17.91 -19.07
C ASN A 362 -2.16 16.45 -18.78
N VAL A 363 -1.53 15.80 -17.79
CA VAL A 363 -2.07 14.59 -17.18
C VAL A 363 -3.26 15.05 -16.32
N GLY A 364 -4.46 15.02 -16.93
CA GLY A 364 -5.70 15.14 -16.19
C GLY A 364 -5.68 14.21 -14.99
N VAL A 365 -6.32 14.66 -13.90
CA VAL A 365 -6.53 13.90 -12.66
C VAL A 365 -6.97 12.48 -13.01
N PHE A 366 -6.03 11.53 -13.02
CA PHE A 366 -6.35 10.12 -13.23
C PHE A 366 -6.84 9.60 -11.89
N HIS A 367 -8.13 9.28 -11.85
CA HIS A 367 -8.74 8.50 -10.79
C HIS A 367 -7.98 7.17 -10.68
N PHE A 368 -7.18 7.03 -9.62
CA PHE A 368 -6.58 5.75 -9.25
C PHE A 368 -7.68 4.89 -8.65
N SER A 369 -8.10 3.85 -9.37
CA SER A 369 -9.00 2.82 -8.85
C SER A 369 -8.33 2.13 -7.66
N SER A 370 -8.91 2.33 -6.48
CA SER A 370 -8.39 1.91 -5.17
C SER A 370 -8.65 0.42 -4.93
N SER A 371 -7.73 -0.45 -5.33
CA SER A 371 -7.73 -1.86 -4.92
C SER A 371 -6.33 -2.47 -5.06
N SER A 372 -5.44 -2.25 -4.10
CA SER A 372 -4.21 -3.07 -3.99
C SER A 372 -3.62 -3.05 -2.57
N CYS A 373 -3.80 -4.18 -1.88
CA CYS A 373 -3.27 -4.64 -0.58
C CYS A 373 -1.88 -4.08 -0.18
N LEU A 374 -1.68 -3.58 1.05
CA LEU A 374 -0.42 -2.97 1.50
C LEU A 374 0.85 -3.71 1.08
N LEU A 375 1.60 -3.11 0.16
CA LEU A 375 3.04 -3.16 0.21
C LEU A 375 3.53 -1.72 0.38
N LYS A 376 4.37 -1.49 1.40
CA LYS A 376 5.18 -0.28 1.49
C LYS A 376 5.93 -0.16 0.15
N PRO A 377 5.94 1.01 -0.53
CA PRO A 377 6.69 1.17 -1.76
C PRO A 377 8.12 0.72 -1.52
N ALA A 378 8.61 -0.08 -2.44
CA ALA A 378 9.96 -0.58 -2.34
C ALA A 378 10.94 0.61 -2.36
N PRO A 379 12.00 0.61 -1.54
CA PRO A 379 13.05 1.61 -1.63
C PRO A 379 13.58 1.77 -3.05
N PHE A 380 14.20 2.92 -3.34
CA PHE A 380 14.77 3.16 -4.67
C PHE A 380 15.73 2.04 -5.10
N SER A 381 16.49 1.49 -4.14
CA SER A 381 17.42 0.38 -4.33
C SER A 381 16.76 -0.94 -4.80
N ASP A 382 15.44 -1.07 -4.64
CA ASP A 382 14.66 -2.23 -5.07
C ASP A 382 14.05 -2.08 -6.48
N ILE A 383 14.10 -0.88 -7.09
CA ILE A 383 13.64 -0.67 -8.47
C ILE A 383 14.54 -1.48 -9.44
N GLY A 384 13.94 -2.40 -10.19
CA GLY A 384 14.64 -3.29 -11.12
C GLY A 384 15.34 -4.48 -10.47
N LYS A 385 15.21 -4.66 -9.14
CA LYS A 385 15.92 -5.70 -8.39
C LYS A 385 15.51 -7.13 -8.77
N ARG A 386 14.25 -7.40 -9.13
CA ARG A 386 13.82 -8.76 -9.52
C ARG A 386 14.57 -9.27 -10.75
N ALA A 387 14.73 -8.43 -11.77
CA ALA A 387 15.49 -8.78 -12.98
C ALA A 387 16.98 -8.93 -12.64
N LYS A 388 17.55 -7.99 -11.87
CA LYS A 388 18.94 -8.06 -11.39
C LYS A 388 19.21 -9.34 -10.60
N ASP A 389 18.32 -9.74 -9.71
CA ASP A 389 18.44 -10.94 -8.88
C ASP A 389 18.45 -12.20 -9.74
N LEU A 390 17.57 -12.32 -10.75
CA LEU A 390 17.58 -13.45 -11.67
C LEU A 390 18.91 -13.52 -12.44
N LEU A 391 19.40 -12.39 -12.93
CA LEU A 391 20.59 -12.32 -13.78
C LEU A 391 21.92 -12.40 -13.02
N THR A 392 21.97 -12.11 -11.72
CA THR A 392 23.27 -11.95 -11.03
C THR A 392 23.38 -12.63 -9.69
N LYS A 393 22.26 -12.91 -9.01
CA LYS A 393 22.30 -13.47 -7.65
C LYS A 393 22.71 -14.94 -7.68
N ASP A 394 23.50 -15.30 -6.67
CA ASP A 394 24.01 -16.65 -6.39
C ASP A 394 25.11 -17.16 -7.35
N TYR A 395 25.32 -16.51 -8.50
CA TYR A 395 26.45 -16.80 -9.37
C TYR A 395 27.76 -16.59 -8.61
N ASN A 396 28.51 -17.67 -8.45
CA ASN A 396 29.82 -17.67 -7.81
C ASN A 396 30.76 -18.58 -8.60
N TYR A 397 31.86 -18.02 -9.10
CA TYR A 397 32.86 -18.74 -9.91
C TYR A 397 34.09 -19.16 -9.11
N ASP A 398 34.02 -19.04 -7.78
CA ASP A 398 35.05 -19.43 -6.82
C ASP A 398 34.54 -20.61 -5.96
N HIS A 399 35.42 -21.20 -5.14
CA HIS A 399 35.02 -22.25 -4.20
C HIS A 399 34.63 -21.64 -2.85
N LYS A 400 33.35 -21.75 -2.51
CA LYS A 400 32.79 -21.17 -1.29
C LYS A 400 32.21 -22.25 -0.38
N PHE A 401 32.52 -22.16 0.90
CA PHE A 401 31.89 -22.95 1.94
C PHE A 401 31.23 -21.99 2.94
N THR A 402 30.02 -22.29 3.37
CA THR A 402 29.31 -21.50 4.36
C THR A 402 28.60 -22.45 5.33
N LEU A 403 28.90 -22.34 6.61
CA LEU A 403 28.25 -23.07 7.68
C LEU A 403 27.48 -22.07 8.54
N SER A 404 26.15 -22.16 8.55
CA SER A 404 25.27 -21.28 9.33
C SER A 404 24.53 -22.09 10.39
N ILE A 405 24.84 -21.84 11.66
CA ILE A 405 24.21 -22.47 12.83
C ILE A 405 23.26 -21.45 13.45
N LEU A 406 22.00 -21.83 13.67
CA LEU A 406 21.01 -20.98 14.35
C LEU A 406 20.76 -21.51 15.76
N SER A 407 21.00 -20.70 16.78
CA SER A 407 20.63 -21.01 18.16
C SER A 407 19.16 -20.66 18.41
N SER A 408 18.50 -21.43 19.28
CA SER A 408 17.16 -21.11 19.79
C SER A 408 17.11 -19.82 20.61
N THR A 409 18.26 -19.30 21.05
CA THR A 409 18.40 -18.09 21.89
C THR A 409 18.48 -16.78 21.09
N GLY A 410 18.14 -16.78 19.79
CA GLY A 410 18.17 -15.58 18.94
C GLY A 410 19.55 -15.21 18.37
N MET A 411 20.56 -16.04 18.63
CA MET A 411 21.92 -15.91 18.08
C MET A 411 22.09 -16.81 16.84
N GLY A 412 22.57 -16.24 15.74
CA GLY A 412 23.04 -16.96 14.56
C GLY A 412 24.57 -16.88 14.46
N PHE A 413 25.20 -17.98 14.11
CA PHE A 413 26.63 -18.06 13.83
C PHE A 413 26.80 -18.48 12.37
N THR A 414 27.63 -17.78 11.60
CA THR A 414 27.95 -18.16 10.21
C THR A 414 29.44 -18.07 9.97
N ALA A 415 30.06 -19.21 9.64
CA ALA A 415 31.44 -19.28 9.17
C ALA A 415 31.46 -19.44 7.65
N THR A 416 32.20 -18.57 6.98
CA THR A 416 32.38 -18.59 5.53
C THR A 416 33.85 -18.80 5.20
N GLY A 417 34.13 -19.73 4.29
CA GLY A 417 35.43 -19.88 3.63
C GLY A 417 35.26 -19.64 2.14
N LEU A 418 36.15 -18.88 1.53
CA LEU A 418 36.18 -18.62 0.10
C LEU A 418 37.61 -18.81 -0.40
N LYS A 419 37.81 -19.76 -1.30
CA LYS A 419 39.05 -19.89 -2.06
C LYS A 419 38.85 -19.19 -3.39
N LYS A 420 39.59 -18.12 -3.61
CA LYS A 420 39.64 -17.37 -4.86
C LYS A 420 41.07 -17.39 -5.36
N ASP A 421 41.26 -17.97 -6.55
CA ASP A 421 42.58 -18.27 -7.11
C ASP A 421 43.43 -19.08 -6.11
N GLU A 422 44.62 -18.58 -5.74
CA GLU A 422 45.51 -19.18 -4.75
C GLU A 422 45.24 -18.70 -3.31
N PHE A 423 44.36 -17.71 -3.13
CA PHE A 423 44.10 -17.08 -1.85
C PHE A 423 42.90 -17.69 -1.14
N PHE A 424 43.04 -17.85 0.18
CA PHE A 424 41.97 -18.28 1.06
C PHE A 424 41.51 -17.10 1.91
N PHE A 425 40.23 -16.80 1.79
CA PHE A 425 39.53 -15.80 2.57
C PHE A 425 38.59 -16.52 3.53
N GLY A 426 38.55 -16.06 4.77
CA GLY A 426 37.63 -16.58 5.75
C GLY A 426 36.93 -15.45 6.48
N ASP A 427 35.70 -15.68 6.86
CA ASP A 427 35.03 -14.81 7.82
C ASP A 427 34.11 -15.59 8.76
N ILE A 428 34.02 -15.09 9.98
CA ILE A 428 33.09 -15.56 10.99
C ILE A 428 32.16 -14.39 11.30
N SER A 429 30.86 -14.62 11.16
CA SER A 429 29.82 -13.64 11.48
C SER A 429 28.89 -14.16 12.56
N THR A 430 28.56 -13.30 13.51
CA THR A 430 27.57 -13.54 14.56
C THR A 430 26.44 -12.54 14.42
N LEU A 431 25.21 -13.05 14.39
CA LEU A 431 24.00 -12.27 14.26
C LEU A 431 23.17 -12.45 15.52
N TYR A 432 23.16 -11.45 16.39
CA TYR A 432 22.32 -11.43 17.59
C TYR A 432 21.04 -10.65 17.33
N LYS A 433 19.89 -11.29 17.48
CA LYS A 433 18.58 -10.65 17.37
C LYS A 433 17.92 -10.60 18.74
N SER A 434 17.56 -9.40 19.19
CA SER A 434 16.83 -9.16 20.44
C SER A 434 15.75 -8.11 20.19
N GLU A 435 14.48 -8.50 20.32
CA GLU A 435 13.28 -7.68 20.06
C GLU A 435 13.43 -6.78 18.81
N ASN A 436 13.72 -5.50 19.01
CA ASN A 436 13.82 -4.49 17.97
C ASN A 436 15.27 -4.24 17.48
N THR A 437 16.27 -4.88 18.08
CA THR A 437 17.69 -4.67 17.78
C THR A 437 18.32 -5.91 17.17
N VAL A 438 19.09 -5.71 16.11
CA VAL A 438 19.90 -6.72 15.45
C VAL A 438 21.35 -6.26 15.44
N VAL A 439 22.23 -7.04 16.06
CA VAL A 439 23.68 -6.79 16.08
C VAL A 439 24.34 -7.84 15.21
N ASP A 440 25.01 -7.39 14.15
CA ASP A 440 25.83 -8.20 13.26
C ASP A 440 27.30 -7.87 13.51
N VAL A 441 28.10 -8.87 13.87
CA VAL A 441 29.55 -8.74 14.03
C VAL A 441 30.22 -9.74 13.12
N LYS A 442 31.06 -9.26 12.20
CA LYS A 442 31.81 -10.06 11.24
C LYS A 442 33.30 -9.84 11.43
N VAL A 443 34.06 -10.92 11.60
CA VAL A 443 35.51 -10.92 11.71
C VAL A 443 36.09 -11.67 10.51
N ASP A 444 36.96 -11.03 9.74
CA ASP A 444 37.63 -11.67 8.61
C ASP A 444 39.07 -12.11 8.91
N THR A 445 39.67 -12.87 8.00
CA THR A 445 41.07 -13.35 8.09
C THR A 445 42.11 -12.24 8.04
N TYR A 446 41.73 -11.02 7.67
CA TYR A 446 42.61 -9.84 7.68
C TYR A 446 42.53 -9.07 9.00
N SER A 447 41.93 -9.67 10.03
CA SER A 447 41.74 -9.05 11.35
C SER A 447 40.89 -7.78 11.28
N ILE A 448 40.01 -7.66 10.27
CA ILE A 448 39.04 -6.56 10.20
C ILE A 448 37.76 -7.02 10.89
N VAL A 449 37.34 -6.26 11.89
CA VAL A 449 36.07 -6.48 12.60
C VAL A 449 35.05 -5.49 12.06
N SER A 450 34.06 -5.97 11.32
CA SER A 450 32.92 -5.20 10.83
C SER A 450 31.73 -5.38 11.77
N THR A 451 31.27 -4.29 12.39
CA THR A 451 30.12 -4.31 13.30
C THR A 451 28.99 -3.49 12.68
N LYS A 452 27.77 -4.02 12.69
CA LYS A 452 26.54 -3.34 12.27
C LYS A 452 25.44 -3.54 13.31
N VAL A 453 25.07 -2.46 13.97
CA VAL A 453 23.95 -2.41 14.93
C VAL A 453 22.74 -1.81 14.22
N THR A 454 21.68 -2.59 14.08
CA THR A 454 20.43 -2.18 13.45
C THR A 454 19.34 -2.11 14.52
N VAL A 455 18.67 -0.98 14.63
CA VAL A 455 17.51 -0.79 15.51
C VAL A 455 16.29 -0.52 14.62
N ASN A 456 15.31 -1.41 14.71
CA ASN A 456 14.02 -1.29 14.07
C ASN A 456 13.06 -0.53 14.99
N ASP A 457 12.08 0.15 14.41
CA ASP A 457 11.00 0.83 15.12
C ASP A 457 11.45 1.81 16.22
N ILE A 458 12.54 2.56 15.97
CA ILE A 458 12.92 3.72 16.82
C ILE A 458 11.74 4.71 16.90
N PHE A 459 11.10 4.90 15.75
CA PHE A 459 9.77 5.48 15.57
C PHE A 459 8.98 4.54 14.64
N PRO A 460 7.64 4.58 14.63
CA PRO A 460 6.83 3.72 13.77
C PRO A 460 7.33 3.73 12.32
N SER A 461 7.65 2.55 11.77
CA SER A 461 8.16 2.37 10.41
C SER A 461 9.51 3.02 10.08
N THR A 462 10.33 3.32 11.10
CA THR A 462 11.72 3.77 10.94
C THR A 462 12.70 2.67 11.34
N LYS A 463 13.76 2.51 10.57
CA LYS A 463 14.90 1.63 10.85
C LYS A 463 16.18 2.44 10.78
N ALA A 464 17.04 2.34 11.80
CA ALA A 464 18.38 2.90 11.71
C ALA A 464 19.43 1.80 11.86
N ALA A 465 20.56 1.96 11.19
CA ALA A 465 21.70 1.08 11.34
C ALA A 465 23.00 1.87 11.44
N LEU A 466 23.74 1.64 12.51
CA LEU A 466 25.11 2.13 12.68
C LEU A 466 26.07 1.01 12.28
N SER A 467 27.00 1.30 11.38
CA SER A 467 28.04 0.35 10.97
C SER A 467 29.43 0.97 11.03
N PHE A 468 30.43 0.17 11.39
CA PHE A 468 31.84 0.59 11.45
C PHE A 468 32.74 -0.64 11.34
N LYS A 469 34.00 -0.41 10.98
CA LYS A 469 35.06 -1.41 10.84
C LYS A 469 36.25 -1.03 11.71
N ILE A 470 36.80 -1.99 12.44
CA ILE A 470 38.01 -1.82 13.25
C ILE A 470 39.15 -2.57 12.53
N PRO A 471 40.35 -1.97 12.37
CA PRO A 471 40.84 -0.71 12.98
C PRO A 471 40.56 0.59 12.19
N ASP A 472 39.74 0.56 11.14
CA ASP A 472 39.49 1.76 10.32
C ASP A 472 38.59 2.80 11.02
N HIS A 473 39.22 3.80 11.65
CA HIS A 473 38.54 4.90 12.35
C HIS A 473 37.68 5.82 11.44
N LYS A 474 37.75 5.70 10.11
CA LYS A 474 36.95 6.49 9.15
C LYS A 474 35.81 5.71 8.50
N SER A 475 35.63 4.45 8.88
CA SER A 475 34.65 3.51 8.30
C SER A 475 33.22 3.67 8.82
N GLY A 476 33.02 4.53 9.83
CA GLY A 476 31.72 4.73 10.46
C GLY A 476 30.67 5.18 9.44
N LYS A 477 29.46 4.64 9.54
CA LYS A 477 28.35 4.90 8.63
C LYS A 477 27.02 4.75 9.36
N LEU A 478 26.14 5.74 9.22
CA LEU A 478 24.78 5.75 9.75
C LEU A 478 23.78 5.68 8.60
N ASP A 479 23.02 4.59 8.55
CA ASP A 479 21.89 4.41 7.63
C ASP A 479 20.58 4.65 8.39
N VAL A 480 19.66 5.39 7.79
CA VAL A 480 18.30 5.63 8.30
C VAL A 480 17.33 5.36 7.18
N GLN A 481 16.36 4.49 7.42
CA GLN A 481 15.31 4.12 6.49
C GLN A 481 13.96 4.45 7.13
N TYR A 482 13.11 5.13 6.37
CA TYR A 482 11.74 5.45 6.75
C TYR A 482 10.80 4.93 5.67
N LEU A 483 9.87 4.06 6.05
CA LEU A 483 8.91 3.45 5.13
C LEU A 483 7.49 3.87 5.48
N HIS A 484 6.97 4.84 4.73
CA HIS A 484 5.56 5.24 4.76
C HIS A 484 4.74 4.47 3.71
N HIS A 485 3.42 4.50 3.82
CA HIS A 485 2.48 3.83 2.91
C HIS A 485 2.65 4.21 1.43
N HIS A 486 3.12 5.42 1.16
CA HIS A 486 3.27 5.96 -0.19
C HIS A 486 4.69 6.47 -0.50
N ALA A 487 5.60 6.41 0.48
CA ALA A 487 6.97 6.87 0.31
C ALA A 487 7.97 6.00 1.08
N ALA A 488 9.09 5.66 0.45
CA ALA A 488 10.26 5.08 1.09
C ALA A 488 11.40 6.09 1.00
N ILE A 489 11.99 6.44 2.14
CA ILE A 489 13.12 7.36 2.23
C ILE A 489 14.28 6.61 2.86
N GLU A 490 15.45 6.63 2.22
CA GLU A 490 16.68 6.08 2.77
C GLU A 490 17.74 7.17 2.80
N SER A 491 18.34 7.40 3.95
CA SER A 491 19.46 8.32 4.14
C SER A 491 20.66 7.53 4.64
N SER A 492 21.84 7.89 4.18
CA SER A 492 23.09 7.27 4.54
C SER A 492 24.17 8.34 4.72
N ILE A 493 24.84 8.32 5.87
CA ILE A 493 25.81 9.34 6.26
C ILE A 493 27.11 8.66 6.68
N GLY A 494 28.22 8.97 6.01
CA GLY A 494 29.55 8.60 6.49
C GLY A 494 29.91 9.37 7.77
N LEU A 495 30.30 8.67 8.83
CA LEU A 495 30.71 9.25 10.11
C LEU A 495 32.23 9.44 10.15
N ASN A 496 32.73 10.26 9.23
CA ASN A 496 34.15 10.62 9.14
C ASN A 496 34.29 12.12 8.84
N PRO A 497 35.51 12.71 8.87
CA PRO A 497 35.69 14.16 8.69
C PRO A 497 35.17 14.72 7.36
N ASN A 498 35.10 13.88 6.32
CA ASN A 498 34.62 14.22 4.99
C ASN A 498 33.40 13.33 4.67
N PRO A 499 32.26 13.55 5.34
CA PRO A 499 31.10 12.67 5.23
C PRO A 499 30.61 12.60 3.78
N LEU A 500 30.40 11.37 3.30
CA LEU A 500 29.60 11.11 2.10
C LEU A 500 28.14 11.01 2.52
N LEU A 501 27.29 11.83 1.92
CA LEU A 501 25.86 11.87 2.18
C LEU A 501 25.12 11.22 1.01
N GLU A 502 24.34 10.18 1.24
CA GLU A 502 23.44 9.60 0.23
C GLU A 502 22.00 9.72 0.73
N LEU A 503 21.11 10.20 -0.13
CA LEU A 503 19.69 10.30 0.12
C LEU A 503 18.94 9.70 -1.06
N SER A 504 18.06 8.75 -0.81
CA SER A 504 17.14 8.21 -1.79
C SER A 504 15.71 8.35 -1.31
N ALA A 505 14.82 8.57 -2.27
CA ALA A 505 13.38 8.64 -2.04
C ALA A 505 12.68 7.92 -3.19
N ALA A 506 11.70 7.08 -2.85
CA ALA A 506 10.82 6.44 -3.80
C ALA A 506 9.38 6.67 -3.36
N ILE A 507 8.50 7.02 -4.30
CA ILE A 507 7.08 7.24 -4.11
C ILE A 507 6.34 6.32 -5.06
N GLY A 508 5.28 5.69 -4.61
CA GLY A 508 4.56 4.76 -5.46
C GLY A 508 3.47 3.96 -4.78
N SER A 509 2.80 3.15 -5.59
CA SER A 509 1.91 2.08 -5.18
C SER A 509 2.63 0.73 -5.32
N ASN A 510 1.95 -0.36 -4.98
CA ASN A 510 2.49 -1.72 -5.11
C ASN A 510 2.99 -2.04 -6.52
N ASN A 511 2.31 -1.48 -7.51
CA ASN A 511 2.58 -1.79 -8.90
C ASN A 511 3.53 -0.77 -9.53
N LEU A 512 3.44 0.50 -9.18
CA LEU A 512 4.23 1.55 -9.83
C LEU A 512 5.04 2.32 -8.79
N SER A 513 6.35 2.33 -8.91
CA SER A 513 7.24 3.15 -8.09
C SER A 513 8.07 4.09 -8.95
N VAL A 514 8.25 5.31 -8.47
CA VAL A 514 9.14 6.31 -9.04
C VAL A 514 10.05 6.78 -7.93
N GLY A 515 11.35 6.85 -8.18
CA GLY A 515 12.28 7.32 -7.17
C GLY A 515 13.53 7.94 -7.74
N SER A 516 14.28 8.54 -6.84
CA SER A 516 15.56 9.17 -7.12
C SER A 516 16.52 8.95 -5.97
N GLU A 517 17.81 9.00 -6.29
CA GLU A 517 18.90 8.87 -5.35
C GLU A 517 19.96 9.92 -5.67
N VAL A 518 20.41 10.62 -4.63
CA VAL A 518 21.40 11.67 -4.69
C VAL A 518 22.52 11.36 -3.71
N GLY A 519 23.77 11.51 -4.15
CA GLY A 519 24.96 11.36 -3.33
C GLY A 519 25.80 12.64 -3.40
N PHE A 520 26.18 13.18 -2.25
CA PHE A 520 26.98 14.39 -2.11
C PHE A 520 28.24 14.11 -1.30
N ASP A 521 29.39 14.42 -1.89
CA ASP A 521 30.69 14.33 -1.23
C ASP A 521 31.08 15.71 -0.70
N THR A 522 31.25 15.80 0.62
CA THR A 522 31.62 17.05 1.30
C THR A 522 33.08 17.46 1.06
N ALA A 523 33.99 16.52 0.78
CA ALA A 523 35.38 16.87 0.47
C ALA A 523 35.49 17.59 -0.88
N SER A 524 34.84 17.05 -1.92
CA SER A 524 34.81 17.66 -3.25
C SER A 524 33.74 18.74 -3.42
N SER A 525 32.84 18.90 -2.44
CA SER A 525 31.66 19.77 -2.53
C SER A 525 30.83 19.54 -3.80
N SER A 526 30.71 18.27 -4.20
CA SER A 526 30.10 17.89 -5.48
C SER A 526 29.15 16.71 -5.35
N PHE A 527 28.15 16.67 -6.23
CA PHE A 527 27.27 15.51 -6.36
C PHE A 527 28.04 14.38 -7.03
N VAL A 528 28.23 13.27 -6.32
CA VAL A 528 28.87 12.05 -6.85
C VAL A 528 27.85 11.10 -7.47
N LYS A 529 26.59 11.17 -7.07
CA LYS A 529 25.50 10.30 -7.54
C LYS A 529 24.24 11.12 -7.76
N CYS A 530 23.57 10.92 -8.88
CA CYS A 530 22.26 11.48 -9.17
C CYS A 530 21.56 10.52 -10.14
N ASN A 531 20.70 9.68 -9.57
CA ASN A 531 19.99 8.64 -10.28
C ASN A 531 18.48 8.88 -10.14
N ALA A 532 17.73 8.48 -11.16
CA ALA A 532 16.27 8.47 -11.15
C ALA A 532 15.77 7.17 -11.74
N GLY A 533 14.56 6.76 -11.40
CA GLY A 533 14.06 5.46 -11.79
C GLY A 533 12.56 5.35 -11.69
N ILE A 534 11.99 4.54 -12.58
CA ILE A 534 10.60 4.11 -12.56
C ILE A 534 10.55 2.59 -12.64
N GLY A 535 9.73 1.97 -11.80
CA GLY A 535 9.54 0.53 -11.72
C GLY A 535 8.06 0.18 -11.81
N LEU A 536 7.73 -0.82 -12.61
CA LEU A 536 6.42 -1.45 -12.68
C LEU A 536 6.54 -2.90 -12.18
N ASN A 537 5.98 -3.22 -11.02
CA ASN A 537 6.03 -4.53 -10.40
C ASN A 537 4.64 -5.16 -10.38
N LYS A 538 4.41 -6.22 -11.14
CA LYS A 538 3.23 -7.09 -11.05
C LYS A 538 3.65 -8.48 -10.58
N PRO A 539 2.70 -9.33 -10.13
CA PRO A 539 3.03 -10.72 -9.76
C PRO A 539 3.77 -11.45 -10.89
N ASP A 540 3.22 -11.38 -12.11
CA ASP A 540 3.70 -12.12 -13.28
C ASP A 540 4.93 -11.50 -13.94
N PHE A 541 5.15 -10.19 -13.79
CA PHE A 541 6.30 -9.52 -14.40
C PHE A 541 6.73 -8.27 -13.65
N SER A 542 7.99 -7.87 -13.82
CA SER A 542 8.51 -6.61 -13.32
C SER A 542 9.34 -5.94 -14.41
N ALA A 543 9.12 -4.65 -14.60
CA ALA A 543 9.85 -3.81 -15.55
C ALA A 543 10.44 -2.61 -14.80
N ALA A 544 11.62 -2.16 -15.17
CA ALA A 544 12.19 -0.93 -14.63
C ALA A 544 12.97 -0.16 -15.68
N LEU A 545 12.98 1.16 -15.54
CA LEU A 545 13.81 2.06 -16.30
C LEU A 545 14.54 2.98 -15.32
N LEU A 546 15.86 2.96 -15.35
CA LEU A 546 16.75 3.70 -14.47
C LEU A 546 17.61 4.63 -15.30
N LEU A 547 17.68 5.89 -14.90
CA LEU A 547 18.66 6.86 -15.35
C LEU A 547 19.74 6.95 -14.28
N MET A 548 20.97 6.56 -14.65
CA MET A 548 22.10 6.39 -13.76
C MET A 548 23.27 7.30 -14.16
N ASP A 549 24.32 7.31 -13.35
CA ASP A 549 25.60 7.98 -13.62
C ASP A 549 25.43 9.47 -13.94
N LYS A 550 24.63 10.17 -13.13
CA LYS A 550 24.31 11.60 -13.30
C LYS A 550 23.65 11.90 -14.66
N GLY A 551 22.80 10.99 -15.13
CA GLY A 551 22.08 11.17 -16.39
C GLY A 551 22.83 10.69 -17.63
N GLN A 552 23.96 9.98 -17.47
CA GLN A 552 24.76 9.51 -18.60
C GLN A 552 24.42 8.09 -19.05
N THR A 553 23.75 7.31 -18.21
CA THR A 553 23.48 5.89 -18.50
C THR A 553 22.00 5.59 -18.33
N LEU A 554 21.36 5.06 -19.37
CA LEU A 554 19.98 4.56 -19.31
C LEU A 554 20.00 3.04 -19.16
N LYS A 555 19.35 2.50 -18.14
CA LYS A 555 19.23 1.06 -17.88
C LYS A 555 17.77 0.65 -17.87
N ALA A 556 17.39 -0.27 -18.75
CA ALA A 556 16.08 -0.89 -18.78
C ALA A 556 16.19 -2.35 -18.34
N SER A 557 15.32 -2.82 -17.46
CA SER A 557 15.26 -4.23 -17.06
C SER A 557 13.83 -4.75 -17.08
N TYR A 558 13.69 -6.04 -17.39
CA TYR A 558 12.41 -6.73 -17.47
C TYR A 558 12.58 -8.16 -16.97
N VAL A 559 11.63 -8.65 -16.20
CA VAL A 559 11.55 -10.05 -15.77
C VAL A 559 10.11 -10.51 -15.85
N HIS A 560 9.90 -11.73 -16.31
CA HIS A 560 8.58 -12.31 -16.50
C HIS A 560 8.59 -13.76 -16.01
N SER A 561 7.65 -14.07 -15.13
CA SER A 561 7.36 -15.42 -14.64
C SER A 561 6.34 -16.05 -15.57
N VAL A 562 6.84 -16.83 -16.55
CA VAL A 562 6.02 -17.49 -17.59
C VAL A 562 5.08 -18.52 -16.95
N ASN A 563 5.58 -19.25 -15.96
CA ASN A 563 4.82 -20.16 -15.13
C ASN A 563 5.50 -20.26 -13.74
N PRO A 564 4.92 -20.97 -12.75
CA PRO A 564 5.53 -21.10 -11.42
C PRO A 564 6.92 -21.77 -11.43
N LEU A 565 7.31 -22.43 -12.52
CA LEU A 565 8.58 -23.16 -12.66
C LEU A 565 9.62 -22.42 -13.51
N HIS A 566 9.23 -21.43 -14.31
CA HIS A 566 10.06 -20.83 -15.34
C HIS A 566 9.90 -19.32 -15.34
N SER A 567 11.03 -18.62 -15.22
CA SER A 567 11.10 -17.17 -15.32
C SER A 567 12.21 -16.76 -16.27
N VAL A 568 12.02 -15.65 -16.98
CA VAL A 568 12.99 -15.07 -17.91
C VAL A 568 13.25 -13.62 -17.52
N ALA A 569 14.48 -13.14 -17.69
CA ALA A 569 14.81 -11.74 -17.48
C ALA A 569 15.72 -11.21 -18.59
N ALA A 570 15.65 -9.91 -18.83
CA ALA A 570 16.53 -9.16 -19.70
C ALA A 570 16.88 -7.82 -19.06
N GLU A 571 18.10 -7.36 -19.28
CA GLU A 571 18.59 -6.04 -18.91
C GLU A 571 19.34 -5.46 -20.11
N MET A 572 19.07 -4.20 -20.43
CA MET A 572 19.76 -3.41 -21.44
C MET A 572 20.28 -2.13 -20.79
N THR A 573 21.54 -1.81 -21.03
CA THR A 573 22.16 -0.56 -20.59
C THR A 573 22.64 0.20 -21.82
N HIS A 574 22.38 1.50 -21.89
CA HIS A 574 22.79 2.38 -22.97
C HIS A 574 23.46 3.63 -22.40
N GLY A 575 24.71 3.86 -22.78
CA GLY A 575 25.44 5.09 -22.46
C GLY A 575 25.01 6.21 -23.40
N LEU A 576 24.38 7.26 -22.86
CA LEU A 576 23.95 8.43 -23.61
C LEU A 576 25.16 9.26 -24.10
N SER A 577 26.25 9.25 -23.33
CA SER A 577 27.49 9.96 -23.69
C SER A 577 28.40 9.14 -24.61
N SER A 578 28.55 7.83 -24.36
CA SER A 578 29.41 6.96 -25.17
C SER A 578 28.72 6.36 -26.40
N SER A 579 27.38 6.43 -26.46
CA SER A 579 26.53 5.75 -27.46
C SER A 579 26.72 4.23 -27.52
N GLU A 580 27.33 3.63 -26.50
CA GLU A 580 27.52 2.19 -26.39
C GLU A 580 26.30 1.55 -25.70
N SER A 581 25.92 0.36 -26.16
CA SER A 581 24.83 -0.43 -25.57
C SER A 581 25.37 -1.77 -25.12
N SER A 582 24.93 -2.24 -23.96
CA SER A 582 25.12 -3.61 -23.50
C SER A 582 23.79 -4.27 -23.19
N PHE A 583 23.66 -5.57 -23.44
CA PHE A 583 22.47 -6.33 -23.06
C PHE A 583 22.84 -7.67 -22.42
N THR A 584 22.00 -8.09 -21.48
CA THR A 584 22.10 -9.36 -20.76
C THR A 584 20.73 -9.99 -20.67
N ILE A 585 20.63 -11.27 -20.99
CA ILE A 585 19.40 -12.06 -20.94
C ILE A 585 19.66 -13.28 -20.06
N GLY A 586 18.66 -13.75 -19.35
CA GLY A 586 18.78 -14.96 -18.56
C GLY A 586 17.45 -15.63 -18.29
N SER A 587 17.52 -16.86 -17.80
CA SER A 587 16.37 -17.65 -17.42
C SER A 587 16.61 -18.35 -16.09
N SER A 588 15.51 -18.70 -15.41
CA SER A 588 15.50 -19.51 -14.20
C SER A 588 14.45 -20.59 -14.36
N HIS A 589 14.84 -21.84 -14.12
CA HIS A 589 14.02 -23.02 -14.26
C HIS A 589 14.10 -23.86 -12.98
N VAL A 590 12.97 -24.03 -12.32
CA VAL A 590 12.78 -25.03 -11.27
C VAL A 590 12.62 -26.38 -11.97
N VAL A 591 13.62 -27.24 -11.84
CA VAL A 591 13.67 -28.56 -12.48
C VAL A 591 12.87 -29.57 -11.66
N ASP A 592 12.99 -29.49 -10.34
CA ASP A 592 12.27 -30.28 -9.35
C ASP A 592 12.14 -29.44 -8.06
N PRO A 593 11.39 -29.90 -7.03
CA PRO A 593 11.18 -29.12 -5.80
C PRO A 593 12.45 -28.70 -5.03
N PHE A 594 13.60 -29.31 -5.34
CA PHE A 594 14.88 -29.09 -4.67
C PHE A 594 15.94 -28.48 -5.61
N THR A 595 15.71 -28.43 -6.92
CA THR A 595 16.71 -28.04 -7.92
C THR A 595 16.27 -26.85 -8.77
N VAL A 596 17.09 -25.79 -8.79
CA VAL A 596 16.92 -24.62 -9.65
C VAL A 596 18.12 -24.43 -10.55
N VAL A 597 17.88 -24.26 -11.84
CA VAL A 597 18.89 -23.93 -12.84
C VAL A 597 18.68 -22.51 -13.33
N LYS A 598 19.72 -21.68 -13.33
CA LYS A 598 19.71 -20.35 -13.95
C LYS A 598 20.69 -20.30 -15.12
N THR A 599 20.33 -19.61 -16.18
CA THR A 599 21.23 -19.34 -17.31
C THR A 599 21.30 -17.84 -17.55
N ARG A 600 22.44 -17.37 -18.06
CA ARG A 600 22.68 -15.98 -18.40
C ARG A 600 23.55 -15.89 -19.63
N PHE A 601 23.22 -14.97 -20.51
CA PHE A 601 23.99 -14.61 -21.68
C PHE A 601 24.13 -13.10 -21.76
N SER A 602 25.34 -12.63 -22.07
CA SER A 602 25.65 -11.22 -22.26
C SER A 602 26.28 -11.00 -23.65
N ASP A 603 26.03 -9.85 -24.23
CA ASP A 603 26.50 -9.45 -25.56
C ASP A 603 28.03 -9.30 -25.70
N ASN A 604 28.71 -9.17 -24.56
CA ASN A 604 30.16 -9.30 -24.45
C ASN A 604 30.67 -10.74 -24.72
N GLY A 605 29.79 -11.71 -25.01
CA GLY A 605 30.17 -13.07 -25.36
C GLY A 605 30.26 -14.02 -24.17
N LYS A 606 29.80 -13.59 -22.99
CA LYS A 606 29.77 -14.41 -21.78
C LYS A 606 28.47 -15.20 -21.68
N ALA A 607 28.60 -16.51 -21.53
CA ALA A 607 27.51 -17.42 -21.21
C ALA A 607 27.76 -18.05 -19.84
N ALA A 608 26.81 -17.96 -18.93
CA ALA A 608 26.90 -18.50 -17.59
C ALA A 608 25.71 -19.40 -17.24
N MET A 609 25.98 -20.43 -16.45
CA MET A 609 25.00 -21.36 -15.91
C MET A 609 25.21 -21.47 -14.40
N LEU A 610 24.11 -21.61 -13.66
CA LEU A 610 24.09 -21.93 -12.24
C LEU A 610 23.11 -23.08 -12.03
N CYS A 611 23.52 -24.10 -11.29
CA CYS A 611 22.67 -25.20 -10.83
C CYS A 611 22.74 -25.24 -9.30
N GLN A 612 21.60 -25.04 -8.65
CA GLN A 612 21.48 -25.01 -7.21
C GLN A 612 20.56 -26.13 -6.76
N HIS A 613 21.05 -27.01 -5.89
CA HIS A 613 20.35 -28.19 -5.42
C HIS A 613 20.28 -28.22 -3.88
N GLU A 614 19.08 -28.36 -3.34
CA GLU A 614 18.81 -28.55 -1.92
C GLU A 614 18.92 -30.04 -1.56
N TRP A 615 20.13 -30.47 -1.22
CA TRP A 615 20.43 -31.86 -0.87
C TRP A 615 19.96 -32.27 0.54
N ARG A 616 19.72 -31.29 1.42
CA ARG A 616 19.12 -31.43 2.76
C ARG A 616 18.33 -30.16 3.09
N PRO A 617 17.33 -30.22 3.98
CA PRO A 617 16.53 -29.05 4.35
C PRO A 617 17.40 -27.82 4.66
N LYS A 618 17.15 -26.72 3.95
CA LYS A 618 17.86 -25.43 4.08
C LYS A 618 19.37 -25.46 3.74
N SER A 619 19.90 -26.58 3.26
CA SER A 619 21.31 -26.75 2.88
C SER A 619 21.43 -26.92 1.37
N LEU A 620 22.32 -26.15 0.75
CA LEU A 620 22.37 -25.97 -0.70
C LEU A 620 23.77 -26.29 -1.25
N ILE A 621 23.80 -27.00 -2.37
CA ILE A 621 24.97 -27.14 -3.23
C ILE A 621 24.71 -26.31 -4.48
N THR A 622 25.61 -25.38 -4.80
CA THR A 622 25.51 -24.51 -5.98
C THR A 622 26.74 -24.68 -6.85
N PHE A 623 26.53 -25.15 -8.08
CA PHE A 623 27.55 -25.19 -9.12
C PHE A 623 27.31 -24.03 -10.08
N SER A 624 28.35 -23.22 -10.36
CA SER A 624 28.27 -22.17 -11.39
C SER A 624 29.40 -22.31 -12.40
N ALA A 625 29.10 -22.02 -13.66
CA ALA A 625 30.08 -21.99 -14.74
C ALA A 625 29.90 -20.73 -15.59
N GLU A 626 30.99 -20.14 -16.09
CA GLU A 626 30.98 -19.05 -17.07
C GLU A 626 32.01 -19.32 -18.16
N TYR A 627 31.55 -19.19 -19.41
CA TYR A 627 32.35 -19.29 -20.61
C TYR A 627 32.36 -17.93 -21.31
N ASP A 628 33.56 -17.42 -21.62
CA ASP A 628 33.76 -16.17 -22.36
C ASP A 628 34.27 -16.50 -23.77
N SER A 629 33.40 -16.33 -24.75
CA SER A 629 33.70 -16.62 -26.16
C SER A 629 34.66 -15.62 -26.82
N LYS A 630 34.85 -14.43 -26.23
CA LYS A 630 35.76 -13.40 -26.76
C LYS A 630 37.13 -13.43 -26.11
N ALA A 631 37.30 -14.21 -25.03
CA ALA A 631 38.59 -14.38 -24.41
C ALA A 631 39.52 -15.20 -25.32
N THR A 632 40.76 -14.75 -25.49
CA THR A 632 41.79 -15.45 -26.28
C THR A 632 41.96 -16.90 -25.83
N HIS A 633 42.36 -17.81 -26.73
CA HIS A 633 42.52 -19.27 -26.55
C HIS A 633 43.21 -19.79 -25.27
N ALA A 634 43.80 -18.92 -24.44
CA ALA A 634 44.39 -19.23 -23.14
C ALA A 634 43.45 -19.03 -21.92
N ALA A 635 42.26 -18.43 -22.07
CA ALA A 635 41.34 -18.22 -20.95
C ALA A 635 40.41 -19.43 -20.76
N ALA A 636 40.67 -20.23 -19.72
CA ALA A 636 39.84 -21.37 -19.36
C ALA A 636 38.44 -20.92 -18.89
N PRO A 637 37.38 -21.72 -19.12
CA PRO A 637 36.07 -21.50 -18.52
C PRO A 637 36.19 -21.44 -16.99
N LYS A 638 35.44 -20.52 -16.38
CA LYS A 638 35.42 -20.35 -14.93
C LYS A 638 34.40 -21.28 -14.31
N PHE A 639 34.75 -21.93 -13.21
CA PHE A 639 33.85 -22.81 -12.48
C PHE A 639 33.94 -22.51 -10.99
N GLY A 640 32.78 -22.45 -10.33
CA GLY A 640 32.68 -22.30 -8.89
C GLY A 640 31.78 -23.37 -8.28
N LEU A 641 32.10 -23.71 -7.05
CA LEU A 641 31.30 -24.63 -6.23
C LEU A 641 31.07 -23.97 -4.88
N ALA A 642 29.80 -23.74 -4.54
CA ALA A 642 29.40 -23.21 -3.25
C ALA A 642 28.59 -24.24 -2.47
N LEU A 643 29.04 -24.55 -1.25
CA LEU A 643 28.32 -25.40 -0.30
C LEU A 643 27.84 -24.54 0.87
N ALA A 644 26.52 -24.42 1.04
CA ALA A 644 25.91 -23.72 2.16
C ALA A 644 25.19 -24.73 3.07
N LEU A 645 25.69 -24.93 4.28
CA LEU A 645 25.16 -25.86 5.27
C LEU A 645 24.39 -25.11 6.35
N LYS A 646 23.19 -25.59 6.63
CA LYS A 646 22.34 -25.21 7.76
C LYS A 646 21.91 -26.49 8.48
N PRO A 647 22.64 -26.91 9.53
CA PRO A 647 22.35 -28.13 10.26
C PRO A 647 21.05 -28.07 11.05
#